data_AF-A0A5N0TIT5-F1
#
_entry.id   AF-A0A5N0TIT5-F1
#
_cell.length_a   1.000
_cell.length_b   1.000
_cell.length_c   1.000
_cell.angle_alpha   90.00
_cell.angle_beta   90.00
_cell.angle_gamma   90.00
#
_symmetry.space_group_name_H-M   'P 1'
#
loop_
_entity.id
_entity.type
_entity.pdbx_description
1 polymer ?
#
loop_
_entity_poly.entity_id
_entity_poly.type
_entity_poly.pdbx_seq_one_letter_code
_entity_poly.pdbx_strand_id
1 'polypeptide(L)'
;MDRVPPPLPRPHRRPPTPHRVVAVSTAIILSTGTVLVAVPAHADPASDAEPTTGIPATAPPAAHADEPTLPAAEGWPFSEAFSRTSGTSRYDDGALLWSDWLYDDTGAGDYTYADAAAGANGADVFRAAVATDGEDTYWRVDWNTLIDPDVPIAAWTFDTDGDDATGTATWPASAGVQSAGIDAALVVSSRGAWWTDTETGAVTDLDTLGGRLTVDTAARSFIVSIPRSTLPVEGVWTTRLAAGIADESGTAFAASPEAPEGTRVYNAAFRDIADEPILSGPDASTQWNNRRQSELLTGGDVAEFSIAVDWARLAAQESTPEPQPRGYSTRWYVSSADLGQGMDPAARRSPGPALQPATFFGRVQPYTVFVPESYTGESAVPLTILLHGGDGNHNAFIGEHRDAVFVPMCTERGSICVMPLGRGLSSWYINEAELDVWEVWSRTAAAFLVDADRTVIGGFSMGGVGATHIVTNHPDVFSAAVIVSGAGYFNTAGQRDREGAPLRAENLGSVRTFIDSGSRDVALANTRIWDATMQEAAVPYRAHYYEDADHGMLGSRIGWADAAEYVATAPPREHAPPSIVFRWEPGDERADLGLPVDSAYWLSELSPRDGEARWSRVSATAGALDTVDWRAVLTDEQRSLGDGPAQVRDQQRVTVGERAPRDEIEVTVENVAAATVDLDAAGADVLASTTMRVTSDGDLRLALTRAGARAELPLPAGDSEIASPSAPDAVQATTADDVTRLTWSASASALPVTGYTVRDANGVIVCETTGTSCETGATAAPVAARAAADGPRFAVTATSILGTSAPAWSVEAGGAPIPAPTPGTPGADPAAGDGADTGAAPRAGSLAATGVEPLIGLAAAAALLLAGLGTLAARRAIRTRP
;
A
#
# COMPACT_ATOMS: atom_id res chain seq x y z
N MET A 1 -43.91 21.44 15.25
CA MET A 1 -43.57 21.83 16.64
C MET A 1 -42.21 21.19 16.97
N ASP A 2 -41.18 21.46 16.18
CA ASP A 2 -40.40 22.71 16.10
C ASP A 2 -39.69 23.03 17.41
N ARG A 3 -38.39 22.74 17.43
CA ARG A 3 -37.36 23.55 18.11
C ARG A 3 -35.99 23.19 17.55
N VAL A 4 -35.58 23.95 16.54
CA VAL A 4 -34.23 24.07 16.01
C VAL A 4 -33.40 24.91 17.01
N PRO A 5 -32.18 24.49 17.40
CA PRO A 5 -31.25 25.34 18.15
C PRO A 5 -30.43 26.27 17.22
N PRO A 6 -29.95 27.44 17.72
CA PRO A 6 -29.37 28.50 16.90
C PRO A 6 -27.91 28.20 16.49
N PRO A 7 -27.39 28.82 15.41
CA PRO A 7 -26.02 28.61 14.96
C PRO A 7 -25.00 29.36 15.84
N LEU A 8 -23.88 28.70 16.13
CA LEU A 8 -22.72 29.26 16.83
C LEU A 8 -21.91 30.21 15.90
N PRO A 9 -21.24 31.24 16.47
CA PRO A 9 -20.53 32.26 15.70
C PRO A 9 -19.17 31.77 15.16
N ARG A 10 -18.85 32.18 13.93
CA ARG A 10 -17.56 31.91 13.25
C ARG A 10 -16.42 32.70 13.91
N PRO A 11 -15.22 32.11 14.11
CA PRO A 11 -14.04 32.85 14.54
C PRO A 11 -13.39 33.63 13.38
N HIS A 12 -13.03 34.89 13.66
CA HIS A 12 -12.33 35.78 12.75
C HIS A 12 -10.88 35.32 12.51
N ARG A 13 -10.51 35.12 11.23
CA ARG A 13 -9.11 34.97 10.80
C ARG A 13 -8.35 36.29 10.99
N ARG A 14 -7.24 36.26 11.74
CA ARG A 14 -6.20 37.30 11.71
C ARG A 14 -5.20 37.01 10.58
N PRO A 15 -4.67 38.02 9.87
CA PRO A 15 -3.64 37.81 8.86
C PRO A 15 -2.25 37.62 9.49
N PRO A 16 -1.35 36.85 8.87
CA PRO A 16 0.00 36.62 9.39
C PRO A 16 0.95 37.80 9.11
N THR A 17 1.79 38.11 10.09
CA THR A 17 2.95 39.00 10.00
C THR A 17 4.13 38.33 9.29
N PRO A 18 4.94 39.05 8.48
CA PRO A 18 6.05 38.45 7.75
C PRO A 18 7.31 38.36 8.62
N HIS A 19 7.87 37.15 8.76
CA HIS A 19 9.20 36.95 9.32
C HIS A 19 10.28 37.10 8.25
N ARG A 20 11.30 37.89 8.60
CA ARG A 20 12.49 38.21 7.81
C ARG A 20 13.39 36.98 7.65
N VAL A 21 13.73 36.66 6.40
CA VAL A 21 14.82 35.72 6.07
C VAL A 21 16.16 36.46 6.22
N VAL A 22 17.03 35.94 7.09
CA VAL A 22 18.43 36.35 7.20
C VAL A 22 19.24 35.47 6.24
N ALA A 23 19.85 36.08 5.22
CA ALA A 23 20.76 35.44 4.30
C ALA A 23 22.14 35.27 4.96
N VAL A 24 22.64 34.04 5.05
CA VAL A 24 24.03 33.75 5.39
C VAL A 24 24.78 33.47 4.09
N SER A 25 25.80 34.29 3.83
CA SER A 25 26.72 34.15 2.71
C SER A 25 27.86 33.20 3.09
N THR A 26 28.10 32.16 2.29
CA THR A 26 29.28 31.29 2.44
C THR A 26 30.21 31.46 1.25
N ALA A 27 31.46 31.78 1.56
CA ALA A 27 32.52 32.09 0.62
C ALA A 27 33.09 30.83 -0.05
N ILE A 28 33.40 30.98 -1.34
CA ILE A 28 34.06 30.00 -2.22
C ILE A 28 35.58 30.05 -1.98
N ILE A 29 36.20 28.90 -1.73
CA ILE A 29 37.65 28.71 -1.87
C ILE A 29 37.91 27.63 -2.93
N LEU A 30 38.65 28.02 -3.96
CA LEU A 30 39.19 27.17 -5.03
C LEU A 30 40.26 26.21 -4.48
N SER A 31 40.24 24.96 -4.96
CA SER A 31 41.44 24.15 -5.10
C SER A 31 41.39 23.33 -6.40
N THR A 32 42.54 23.30 -7.07
CA THR A 32 42.82 22.90 -8.46
C THR A 32 43.22 21.44 -8.64
N GLY A 33 42.87 20.88 -9.81
CA GLY A 33 43.52 19.72 -10.47
C GLY A 33 42.83 18.37 -10.18
N THR A 34 42.40 17.55 -11.15
CA THR A 34 43.06 17.15 -12.40
C THR A 34 42.01 16.62 -13.39
N VAL A 35 42.16 16.96 -14.67
CA VAL A 35 41.27 16.57 -15.78
C VAL A 35 41.58 15.14 -16.23
N LEU A 36 40.59 14.23 -16.18
CA LEU A 36 40.54 13.03 -17.01
C LEU A 36 39.45 13.23 -18.06
N VAL A 37 39.84 13.16 -19.33
CA VAL A 37 38.92 13.18 -20.48
C VAL A 37 38.30 11.80 -20.60
N ALA A 38 37.01 11.68 -20.25
CA ALA A 38 36.17 10.54 -20.59
C ALA A 38 35.24 10.93 -21.75
N VAL A 39 35.21 10.06 -22.75
CA VAL A 39 34.38 10.12 -23.96
C VAL A 39 32.89 10.17 -23.55
N PRO A 40 32.02 10.99 -24.18
CA PRO A 40 30.61 11.03 -23.82
C PRO A 40 29.96 9.71 -24.26
N ALA A 41 29.68 8.84 -23.29
CA ALA A 41 28.62 7.87 -23.44
C ALA A 41 27.29 8.64 -23.49
N HIS A 42 26.40 8.21 -24.38
CA HIS A 42 25.08 8.81 -24.52
C HIS A 42 24.37 8.74 -23.17
N ALA A 43 24.06 9.90 -22.60
CA ALA A 43 23.19 9.97 -21.44
C ALA A 43 21.78 9.68 -21.93
N ASP A 44 21.20 8.57 -21.45
CA ASP A 44 19.75 8.41 -21.45
C ASP A 44 19.12 9.66 -20.83
N PRO A 45 18.00 10.18 -21.38
CA PRO A 45 17.30 11.27 -20.74
C PRO A 45 16.94 10.82 -19.32
N ALA A 46 17.44 11.59 -18.35
CA ALA A 46 17.19 11.40 -16.94
C ALA A 46 15.70 11.20 -16.71
N SER A 47 15.32 10.05 -16.16
CA SER A 47 14.04 9.92 -15.50
C SER A 47 14.02 10.98 -14.39
N ASP A 48 13.09 11.91 -14.46
CA ASP A 48 12.71 12.71 -13.30
C ASP A 48 12.17 11.72 -12.26
N ALA A 49 13.08 11.19 -11.45
CA ALA A 49 12.74 10.27 -10.37
C ALA A 49 11.89 11.05 -9.38
N GLU A 50 10.61 10.68 -9.28
CA GLU A 50 9.72 11.15 -8.23
C GLU A 50 10.42 11.04 -6.87
N PRO A 51 10.12 11.94 -5.91
CA PRO A 51 10.63 11.78 -4.55
C PRO A 51 10.25 10.38 -4.08
N THR A 52 11.26 9.56 -3.78
CA THR A 52 11.13 8.16 -3.39
C THR A 52 10.46 8.07 -2.03
N THR A 53 9.15 8.28 -1.96
CA THR A 53 8.33 8.16 -0.74
C THR A 53 8.10 6.71 -0.35
N GLY A 54 8.73 5.74 -1.04
CA GLY A 54 8.51 4.30 -0.85
C GLY A 54 7.10 3.82 -1.20
N ILE A 55 6.26 4.71 -1.73
CA ILE A 55 4.84 4.52 -2.07
C ILE A 55 4.61 5.18 -3.43
N PRO A 56 4.01 4.49 -4.42
CA PRO A 56 3.66 5.08 -5.71
C PRO A 56 2.70 6.26 -5.57
N ALA A 57 2.81 7.28 -6.43
CA ALA A 57 1.85 8.39 -6.48
C ALA A 57 0.42 7.95 -6.87
N THR A 58 0.27 6.78 -7.48
CA THR A 58 -1.00 6.15 -7.85
C THR A 58 -1.65 5.37 -6.70
N ALA A 59 -0.97 5.21 -5.56
CA ALA A 59 -1.56 4.58 -4.39
C ALA A 59 -2.73 5.43 -3.86
N PRO A 60 -3.75 4.81 -3.23
CA PRO A 60 -4.89 5.55 -2.73
C PRO A 60 -4.48 6.56 -1.65
N PRO A 61 -5.25 7.65 -1.44
CA PRO A 61 -4.95 8.68 -0.45
C PRO A 61 -4.63 8.16 0.96
N ALA A 62 -5.24 7.04 1.36
CA ALA A 62 -4.95 6.38 2.63
C ALA A 62 -3.46 6.02 2.82
N ALA A 63 -2.75 5.63 1.75
CA ALA A 63 -1.33 5.29 1.80
C ALA A 63 -0.44 6.51 2.05
N HIS A 64 -0.89 7.70 1.64
CA HIS A 64 -0.17 8.97 1.77
C HIS A 64 -0.57 9.78 3.00
N ALA A 65 -1.56 9.32 3.77
CA ALA A 65 -2.04 10.03 4.95
C ALA A 65 -0.98 10.07 6.05
N ASP A 66 -0.84 11.23 6.71
CA ASP A 66 -0.02 11.36 7.91
C ASP A 66 -0.57 10.49 9.04
N GLU A 67 0.33 9.91 9.84
CA GLU A 67 -0.07 9.18 11.05
C GLU A 67 -0.73 10.14 12.04
N PRO A 68 -1.95 9.87 12.52
CA PRO A 68 -2.52 10.62 13.62
C PRO A 68 -1.64 10.56 14.88
N THR A 69 -1.56 11.67 15.60
CA THR A 69 -0.83 11.73 16.87
C THR A 69 -1.70 11.28 18.03
N LEU A 70 -1.14 10.49 18.95
CA LEU A 70 -1.76 10.24 20.25
C LEU A 70 -1.71 11.53 21.11
N PRO A 71 -2.68 11.76 22.01
CA PRO A 71 -2.60 12.83 22.99
C PRO A 71 -1.36 12.66 23.88
N ALA A 72 -0.68 13.75 24.20
CA ALA A 72 0.32 13.77 25.25
C ALA A 72 -0.36 13.62 26.61
N ALA A 73 0.20 12.80 27.49
CA ALA A 73 -0.44 12.47 28.75
C ALA A 73 -0.35 13.62 29.78
N GLU A 74 -1.47 13.95 30.41
CA GLU A 74 -1.49 14.93 31.50
C GLU A 74 -0.59 14.48 32.66
N GLY A 75 0.28 15.38 33.13
CA GLY A 75 1.21 15.07 34.22
C GLY A 75 2.52 14.39 33.78
N TRP A 76 2.73 14.17 32.48
CA TRP A 76 4.00 13.71 31.91
C TRP A 76 4.77 14.88 31.28
N PRO A 77 5.86 15.38 31.91
CA PRO A 77 6.61 16.53 31.38
C PRO A 77 7.69 16.15 30.35
N PHE A 78 7.85 14.88 30.00
CA PHE A 78 8.89 14.38 29.10
C PHE A 78 8.34 14.12 27.69
N SER A 79 9.20 13.63 26.79
CA SER A 79 8.82 13.32 25.42
C SER A 79 7.84 12.13 25.33
N GLU A 80 7.14 12.05 24.19
CA GLU A 80 6.29 10.92 23.79
C GLU A 80 7.03 9.98 22.81
N ALA A 81 8.37 10.03 22.77
CA ALA A 81 9.21 9.32 21.81
C ALA A 81 9.40 7.83 22.16
N PHE A 82 8.30 7.15 22.50
CA PHE A 82 8.30 5.72 22.80
C PHE A 82 8.77 4.89 21.61
N SER A 83 9.38 3.75 21.90
CA SER A 83 9.74 2.80 20.86
C SER A 83 8.51 2.41 20.05
N ARG A 84 8.63 2.43 18.72
CA ARG A 84 7.61 1.94 17.79
C ARG A 84 7.68 0.42 17.60
N THR A 85 8.69 -0.23 18.17
CA THR A 85 8.84 -1.69 18.15
C THR A 85 8.46 -2.27 19.52
N SER A 86 7.48 -3.16 19.56
CA SER A 86 7.07 -3.86 20.76
C SER A 86 8.22 -4.69 21.33
N GLY A 87 8.29 -4.76 22.66
CA GLY A 87 9.36 -5.48 23.36
C GLY A 87 10.71 -4.77 23.36
N THR A 88 10.73 -3.45 23.10
CA THR A 88 11.98 -2.67 23.11
C THR A 88 11.82 -1.38 23.88
N SER A 89 12.94 -0.84 24.36
CA SER A 89 12.99 0.43 25.07
C SER A 89 14.02 1.37 24.48
N ARG A 90 13.90 2.66 24.82
CA ARG A 90 14.88 3.69 24.51
C ARG A 90 14.90 4.76 25.59
N TYR A 91 16.04 5.42 25.72
CA TYR A 91 16.17 6.63 26.51
C TYR A 91 15.86 7.85 25.63
N ASP A 92 15.17 8.84 26.19
CA ASP A 92 14.92 10.12 25.54
C ASP A 92 14.67 11.21 26.59
N ASP A 93 15.49 12.26 26.58
CA ASP A 93 15.36 13.46 27.42
C ASP A 93 15.03 13.22 28.92
N GLY A 94 15.67 12.22 29.52
CA GLY A 94 15.50 11.90 30.94
C GLY A 94 14.38 10.92 31.26
N ALA A 95 13.82 10.28 30.24
CA ALA A 95 12.88 9.17 30.35
C ALA A 95 13.43 7.88 29.72
N LEU A 96 13.10 6.75 30.32
CA LEU A 96 13.18 5.41 29.74
C LEU A 96 11.77 5.04 29.26
N LEU A 97 11.64 4.81 27.96
CA LEU A 97 10.37 4.63 27.27
C LEU A 97 10.30 3.22 26.66
N TRP A 98 9.35 2.40 27.07
CA TRP A 98 9.15 1.02 26.61
C TRP A 98 7.73 0.82 26.06
N SER A 99 7.60 -0.06 25.06
CA SER A 99 6.33 -0.38 24.40
C SER A 99 6.08 -1.89 24.39
N ASP A 100 4.84 -2.28 24.66
CA ASP A 100 4.40 -3.67 24.70
C ASP A 100 3.82 -4.15 23.35
N TRP A 101 3.49 -5.44 23.28
CA TRP A 101 2.60 -5.99 22.27
C TRP A 101 1.15 -5.64 22.57
N LEU A 102 0.36 -5.44 21.52
CA LEU A 102 -1.04 -5.07 21.65
C LEU A 102 -1.91 -6.32 21.66
N TYR A 103 -2.99 -6.26 22.46
CA TYR A 103 -4.00 -7.29 22.54
C TYR A 103 -3.48 -8.63 23.08
N ASP A 104 -2.57 -8.58 24.04
CA ASP A 104 -1.85 -9.77 24.49
C ASP A 104 -2.08 -10.12 25.98
N ASP A 105 -3.00 -9.37 26.60
CA ASP A 105 -3.47 -9.44 27.97
C ASP A 105 -4.35 -10.66 28.31
N THR A 106 -3.89 -11.86 27.91
CA THR A 106 -4.59 -13.13 28.16
C THR A 106 -4.12 -13.87 29.42
N GLY A 107 -3.28 -13.25 30.25
CA GLY A 107 -2.78 -13.82 31.50
C GLY A 107 -2.04 -15.14 31.28
N ALA A 108 -2.52 -16.21 31.94
CA ALA A 108 -1.98 -17.56 31.78
C ALA A 108 -2.29 -18.23 30.41
N GLY A 109 -2.79 -17.45 29.45
CA GLY A 109 -3.09 -17.84 28.08
C GLY A 109 -4.58 -17.70 27.74
N ASP A 110 -5.47 -17.94 28.71
CA ASP A 110 -6.91 -18.10 28.46
C ASP A 110 -7.81 -17.08 29.18
N TYR A 111 -7.23 -16.06 29.83
CA TYR A 111 -8.02 -15.16 30.67
C TYR A 111 -9.02 -14.35 29.85
N THR A 112 -10.21 -14.18 30.44
CA THR A 112 -11.26 -13.35 29.87
C THR A 112 -11.71 -12.26 30.84
N TYR A 113 -12.50 -11.33 30.30
CA TYR A 113 -13.05 -10.21 31.03
C TYR A 113 -14.52 -10.46 31.33
N ALA A 114 -14.87 -10.48 32.62
CA ALA A 114 -16.26 -10.59 33.05
C ALA A 114 -17.05 -9.29 32.84
N ASP A 115 -16.38 -8.14 32.95
CA ASP A 115 -16.98 -6.82 32.78
C ASP A 115 -16.83 -6.32 31.34
N ALA A 116 -17.95 -5.90 30.73
CA ALA A 116 -17.94 -5.27 29.42
C ALA A 116 -17.22 -3.91 29.43
N ALA A 117 -17.13 -3.24 30.58
CA ALA A 117 -16.38 -2.00 30.76
C ALA A 117 -14.88 -2.17 30.51
N ALA A 118 -14.35 -3.40 30.57
CA ALA A 118 -12.97 -3.69 30.20
C ALA A 118 -12.72 -3.71 28.68
N GLY A 119 -13.78 -3.69 27.85
CA GLY A 119 -13.63 -3.76 26.38
C GLY A 119 -12.89 -5.01 25.89
N ALA A 120 -12.90 -6.08 26.70
CA ALA A 120 -12.12 -7.30 26.50
C ALA A 120 -10.60 -7.09 26.33
N ASN A 121 -10.06 -5.97 26.82
CA ASN A 121 -8.66 -5.60 26.66
C ASN A 121 -8.17 -4.63 27.78
N GLY A 122 -8.86 -4.63 28.92
CA GLY A 122 -8.81 -3.54 29.90
C GLY A 122 -7.59 -3.56 30.81
N ALA A 123 -6.78 -4.61 30.77
CA ALA A 123 -5.52 -4.71 31.51
C ALA A 123 -4.27 -4.75 30.60
N ASP A 124 -4.46 -4.52 29.30
CA ASP A 124 -3.40 -4.50 28.28
C ASP A 124 -2.54 -3.25 28.41
N VAL A 125 -1.33 -3.41 28.96
CA VAL A 125 -0.33 -2.34 28.97
C VAL A 125 0.10 -2.11 27.52
N PHE A 126 -0.05 -0.88 27.04
CA PHE A 126 0.47 -0.49 25.74
C PHE A 126 1.89 0.03 25.86
N ARG A 127 2.13 0.95 26.82
CA ARG A 127 3.45 1.57 27.03
C ARG A 127 3.72 1.72 28.52
N ALA A 128 4.99 1.67 28.89
CA ALA A 128 5.45 1.97 30.24
C ALA A 128 6.67 2.89 30.19
N ALA A 129 6.75 3.83 31.13
CA ALA A 129 7.89 4.73 31.22
C ALA A 129 8.29 5.07 32.65
N VAL A 130 9.59 5.30 32.82
CA VAL A 130 10.21 5.75 34.06
C VAL A 130 11.07 6.98 33.76
N ALA A 131 10.92 8.06 34.52
CA ALA A 131 11.65 9.29 34.27
C ALA A 131 11.99 10.07 35.55
N THR A 132 12.86 11.08 35.42
CA THR A 132 13.11 12.07 36.47
C THR A 132 13.48 13.42 35.88
N ASP A 133 13.00 14.50 36.50
CA ASP A 133 13.39 15.89 36.20
C ASP A 133 14.42 16.44 37.20
N GLY A 134 14.88 15.59 38.13
CA GLY A 134 15.78 15.95 39.22
C GLY A 134 15.07 16.29 40.54
N GLU A 135 13.79 16.65 40.52
CA GLU A 135 12.97 16.91 41.71
C GLU A 135 12.07 15.72 42.04
N ASP A 136 11.39 15.18 41.03
CA ASP A 136 10.46 14.06 41.12
C ASP A 136 10.95 12.85 40.31
N THR A 137 10.47 11.67 40.69
CA THR A 137 10.45 10.48 39.84
C THR A 137 9.06 10.29 39.26
N TYR A 138 8.98 9.79 38.03
CA TYR A 138 7.73 9.59 37.31
C TYR A 138 7.61 8.14 36.86
N TRP A 139 6.45 7.56 37.08
CA TRP A 139 6.10 6.19 36.74
C TRP A 139 4.81 6.20 35.94
N ARG A 140 4.88 5.78 34.68
CA ARG A 140 3.78 5.88 33.72
C ARG A 140 3.41 4.52 33.18
N VAL A 141 2.12 4.25 33.13
CA VAL A 141 1.51 3.11 32.42
C VAL A 141 0.44 3.65 31.49
N ASP A 142 0.53 3.32 30.21
CA ASP A 142 -0.50 3.59 29.23
C ASP A 142 -1.24 2.30 28.90
N TRP A 143 -2.55 2.42 28.76
CA TRP A 143 -3.45 1.30 28.47
C TRP A 143 -3.87 1.32 27.01
N ASN A 144 -3.85 0.17 26.35
CA ASN A 144 -4.40 0.06 25.00
C ASN A 144 -5.91 0.37 25.02
N THR A 145 -6.61 -0.08 26.08
CA THR A 145 -8.04 0.19 26.30
C THR A 145 -8.29 0.73 27.70
N LEU A 146 -8.96 1.89 27.80
CA LEU A 146 -9.36 2.53 29.06
C LEU A 146 -10.78 3.12 28.91
N ILE A 147 -11.77 2.25 28.73
CA ILE A 147 -13.19 2.65 28.63
C ILE A 147 -13.68 3.13 30.01
N ASP A 148 -13.34 2.39 31.06
CA ASP A 148 -13.60 2.75 32.45
C ASP A 148 -12.25 2.74 33.20
N PRO A 149 -11.82 3.88 33.78
CA PRO A 149 -10.56 3.95 34.50
C PRO A 149 -10.55 3.11 35.79
N ASP A 150 -11.70 2.69 36.32
CA ASP A 150 -11.77 1.82 37.50
C ASP A 150 -11.43 0.36 37.19
N VAL A 151 -11.25 -0.01 35.91
CA VAL A 151 -10.96 -1.38 35.49
C VAL A 151 -9.51 -1.81 35.77
N PRO A 152 -8.46 -1.11 35.27
CA PRO A 152 -7.10 -1.60 35.43
C PRO A 152 -6.49 -1.30 36.80
N ILE A 153 -5.63 -2.22 37.25
CA ILE A 153 -4.64 -2.02 38.31
C ILE A 153 -3.26 -2.43 37.80
N ALA A 154 -2.24 -1.67 38.18
CA ALA A 154 -0.83 -1.95 37.90
C ALA A 154 -0.04 -2.10 39.20
N ALA A 155 0.92 -3.01 39.22
CA ALA A 155 1.91 -3.13 40.28
C ALA A 155 3.31 -3.04 39.69
N TRP A 156 4.10 -2.10 40.21
CA TRP A 156 5.52 -1.99 39.99
C TRP A 156 6.26 -2.62 41.16
N THR A 157 7.32 -3.38 40.89
CA THR A 157 8.21 -3.90 41.93
C THR A 157 9.65 -3.50 41.64
N PHE A 158 10.40 -3.20 42.71
CA PHE A 158 11.73 -2.64 42.65
C PHE A 158 12.68 -3.49 43.48
N ASP A 159 13.74 -3.95 42.82
CA ASP A 159 14.98 -4.41 43.43
C ASP A 159 15.98 -3.25 43.30
N THR A 160 16.31 -2.64 44.44
CA THR A 160 16.99 -1.34 44.53
C THR A 160 18.47 -1.48 44.87
N ASP A 161 18.89 -2.64 45.38
CA ASP A 161 20.28 -2.95 45.72
C ASP A 161 20.93 -3.96 44.76
N GLY A 162 20.14 -4.60 43.88
CA GLY A 162 20.59 -5.58 42.90
C GLY A 162 20.92 -6.94 43.52
N ASP A 163 20.42 -7.24 44.71
CA ASP A 163 20.62 -8.49 45.43
C ASP A 163 19.32 -9.30 45.52
N ASP A 164 19.21 -10.38 44.75
CA ASP A 164 18.02 -11.23 44.75
C ASP A 164 17.79 -11.99 46.07
N ALA A 165 18.76 -11.94 47.00
CA ALA A 165 18.65 -12.52 48.33
C ALA A 165 18.06 -11.57 49.38
N THR A 166 17.94 -10.27 49.08
CA THR A 166 17.28 -9.26 49.94
C THR A 166 15.81 -9.07 49.53
N GLY A 167 15.08 -8.25 50.29
CA GLY A 167 13.65 -8.03 50.05
C GLY A 167 12.77 -9.28 50.21
N THR A 168 11.68 -9.33 49.44
CA THR A 168 10.73 -10.45 49.35
C THR A 168 10.61 -10.98 47.93
N ALA A 169 10.05 -12.17 47.77
CA ALA A 169 9.69 -12.71 46.45
C ALA A 169 8.24 -12.42 46.06
N THR A 170 7.35 -12.13 47.01
CA THR A 170 5.90 -12.08 46.77
C THR A 170 5.46 -10.68 46.36
N TRP A 171 4.78 -10.58 45.22
CA TRP A 171 4.19 -9.32 44.79
C TRP A 171 3.02 -8.90 45.70
N PRO A 172 2.84 -7.60 45.96
CA PRO A 172 1.75 -7.10 46.82
C PRO A 172 0.38 -7.21 46.13
N ALA A 173 -0.66 -6.66 46.79
CA ALA A 173 -1.99 -6.47 46.20
C ALA A 173 -2.65 -7.76 45.67
N SER A 174 -2.26 -8.92 46.22
CA SER A 174 -2.75 -10.24 45.81
C SER A 174 -2.50 -10.58 44.33
N ALA A 175 -1.49 -10.00 43.68
CA ALA A 175 -1.18 -10.23 42.26
C ALA A 175 -0.99 -11.72 41.91
N GLY A 176 -0.58 -12.56 42.88
CA GLY A 176 -0.49 -14.01 42.70
C GLY A 176 0.73 -14.45 41.87
N VAL A 177 1.76 -13.61 41.79
CA VAL A 177 3.04 -13.87 41.14
C VAL A 177 4.21 -13.55 42.07
N GLN A 178 5.41 -13.99 41.68
CA GLN A 178 6.64 -13.86 42.45
C GLN A 178 7.80 -13.43 41.57
N SER A 179 8.75 -12.72 42.18
CA SER A 179 10.10 -12.46 41.65
C SER A 179 11.00 -12.13 42.82
N ALA A 180 12.18 -12.75 42.93
CA ALA A 180 13.10 -12.49 44.04
C ALA A 180 13.66 -11.04 44.03
N GLY A 181 14.09 -10.55 45.21
CA GLY A 181 14.74 -9.24 45.36
C GLY A 181 13.83 -8.03 45.54
N ILE A 182 12.53 -8.17 45.80
CA ILE A 182 11.63 -7.00 45.89
C ILE A 182 11.86 -6.26 47.20
N ASP A 183 12.50 -5.09 47.15
CA ASP A 183 12.69 -4.17 48.29
C ASP A 183 11.49 -3.24 48.50
N ALA A 184 10.84 -2.86 47.41
CA ALA A 184 9.69 -1.99 47.44
C ALA A 184 8.76 -2.22 46.25
N ALA A 185 7.51 -1.76 46.39
CA ALA A 185 6.53 -1.85 45.33
C ALA A 185 5.59 -0.65 45.31
N LEU A 186 5.10 -0.32 44.12
CA LEU A 186 4.12 0.73 43.88
C LEU A 186 2.89 0.12 43.20
N VAL A 187 1.75 0.15 43.87
CA VAL A 187 0.46 -0.32 43.33
C VAL A 187 -0.37 0.89 42.92
N VAL A 188 -0.93 0.89 41.71
CA VAL A 188 -1.63 2.03 41.12
C VAL A 188 -2.94 1.59 40.48
N SER A 189 -4.02 2.30 40.79
CA SER A 189 -5.30 2.24 40.08
C SER A 189 -5.89 3.63 39.98
N SER A 190 -7.04 3.80 39.33
CA SER A 190 -7.76 5.10 39.36
C SER A 190 -8.12 5.58 40.78
N ARG A 191 -8.16 4.67 41.76
CA ARG A 191 -8.56 4.94 43.15
C ARG A 191 -7.42 5.48 44.00
N GLY A 192 -6.18 5.37 43.54
CA GLY A 192 -5.02 5.87 44.26
C GLY A 192 -3.74 5.13 43.88
N ALA A 193 -2.68 5.49 44.59
CA ALA A 193 -1.39 4.85 44.44
C ALA A 193 -0.78 4.59 45.83
N TRP A 194 -0.28 3.38 46.04
CA TRP A 194 0.18 2.90 47.34
C TRP A 194 1.61 2.38 47.25
N TRP A 195 2.46 2.90 48.13
CA TRP A 195 3.82 2.44 48.32
C TRP A 195 3.87 1.32 49.35
N THR A 196 4.51 0.21 49.01
CA THR A 196 4.76 -0.91 49.92
C THR A 196 6.25 -1.04 50.18
N ASP A 197 6.62 -0.93 51.45
CA ASP A 197 7.96 -1.26 51.94
C ASP A 197 7.97 -2.75 52.32
N THR A 198 8.80 -3.57 51.67
CA THR A 198 8.73 -5.02 51.85
C THR A 198 9.49 -5.51 53.08
N GLU A 199 10.43 -4.72 53.61
CA GLU A 199 11.13 -5.04 54.86
C GLU A 199 10.15 -4.98 56.05
N THR A 200 9.30 -3.96 56.07
CA THR A 200 8.34 -3.71 57.15
C THR A 200 6.94 -4.25 56.86
N GLY A 201 6.61 -4.49 55.58
CA GLY A 201 5.26 -4.79 55.11
C GLY A 201 4.30 -3.61 55.17
N ALA A 202 4.80 -2.39 55.39
CA ALA A 202 3.98 -1.20 55.52
C ALA A 202 3.46 -0.74 54.15
N VAL A 203 2.14 -0.54 54.05
CA VAL A 203 1.49 0.05 52.88
C VAL A 203 1.09 1.48 53.21
N THR A 204 1.55 2.43 52.39
CA THR A 204 1.36 3.86 52.59
C THR A 204 0.72 4.48 51.36
N ASP A 205 -0.31 5.30 51.55
CA ASP A 205 -0.91 6.11 50.48
C ASP A 205 0.08 7.18 50.01
N LEU A 206 0.37 7.23 48.70
CA LEU A 206 1.36 8.15 48.15
C LEU A 206 1.00 9.62 48.33
N ASP A 207 -0.28 9.98 48.46
CA ASP A 207 -0.69 11.36 48.74
C ASP A 207 -0.08 11.83 50.08
N THR A 208 0.13 10.92 51.03
CA THR A 208 0.75 11.23 52.33
C THR A 208 2.27 11.40 52.24
N LEU A 209 2.87 10.88 51.17
CA LEU A 209 4.30 10.94 50.86
C LEU A 209 4.65 12.12 49.93
N GLY A 210 3.66 12.96 49.61
CA GLY A 210 3.81 14.08 48.68
C GLY A 210 3.80 13.67 47.21
N GLY A 211 3.52 12.40 46.92
CA GLY A 211 3.31 11.92 45.57
C GLY A 211 1.97 12.39 44.99
N ARG A 212 1.81 12.21 43.68
CA ARG A 212 0.59 12.56 42.96
C ARG A 212 0.32 11.55 41.86
N LEU A 213 -0.89 11.00 41.85
CA LEU A 213 -1.45 10.24 40.74
C LEU A 213 -2.24 11.16 39.80
N THR A 214 -2.00 11.01 38.50
CA THR A 214 -2.80 11.59 37.41
C THR A 214 -3.40 10.47 36.59
N VAL A 215 -4.73 10.50 36.41
CA VAL A 215 -5.49 9.55 35.59
C VAL A 215 -6.02 10.31 34.37
N ASP A 216 -5.39 10.09 33.23
CA ASP A 216 -5.76 10.73 31.96
C ASP A 216 -6.50 9.74 31.06
N THR A 217 -7.81 9.91 30.92
CA THR A 217 -8.65 9.06 30.06
C THR A 217 -8.53 9.38 28.57
N ALA A 218 -8.01 10.56 28.21
CA ALA A 218 -7.80 10.94 26.82
C ALA A 218 -6.51 10.31 26.27
N ALA A 219 -5.41 10.37 27.04
CA ALA A 219 -4.15 9.70 26.70
C ALA A 219 -4.13 8.21 27.09
N ARG A 220 -5.11 7.77 27.91
CA ARG A 220 -5.23 6.42 28.49
C ARG A 220 -4.05 6.09 29.40
N SER A 221 -3.69 7.01 30.28
CA SER A 221 -2.45 6.96 31.06
C SER A 221 -2.72 7.09 32.55
N PHE A 222 -2.06 6.26 33.35
CA PHE A 222 -1.85 6.49 34.79
C PHE A 222 -0.41 6.93 35.00
N ILE A 223 -0.23 8.11 35.62
CA ILE A 223 1.08 8.69 35.89
C ILE A 223 1.19 8.99 37.37
N VAL A 224 2.22 8.43 38.01
CA VAL A 224 2.55 8.69 39.40
C VAL A 224 3.84 9.50 39.45
N SER A 225 3.80 10.66 40.08
CA SER A 225 4.97 11.45 40.43
C SER A 225 5.27 11.30 41.92
N ILE A 226 6.55 11.12 42.29
CA ILE A 226 6.98 10.96 43.67
C ILE A 226 8.21 11.84 43.92
N PRO A 227 8.17 12.75 44.91
CA PRO A 227 9.33 13.56 45.27
C PRO A 227 10.55 12.73 45.59
N ARG A 228 11.70 13.08 45.02
CA ARG A 228 12.97 12.41 45.31
C ARG A 228 13.43 12.59 46.75
N SER A 229 12.93 13.62 47.45
CA SER A 229 13.11 13.77 48.89
C SER A 229 12.43 12.66 49.69
N THR A 230 11.40 12.05 49.13
CA THR A 230 10.64 10.95 49.74
C THR A 230 11.10 9.59 49.21
N LEU A 231 11.38 9.49 47.91
CA LEU A 231 11.95 8.31 47.27
C LEU A 231 13.35 8.64 46.71
N PRO A 232 14.41 8.53 47.52
CA PRO A 232 15.76 8.75 47.04
C PRO A 232 16.14 7.64 46.06
N VAL A 233 16.34 8.01 44.81
CA VAL A 233 16.72 7.08 43.73
C VAL A 233 18.17 7.31 43.31
N GLU A 234 18.93 6.22 43.26
CA GLU A 234 20.33 6.16 42.85
C GLU A 234 20.68 4.78 42.27
N GLY A 235 21.83 4.69 41.59
CA GLY A 235 22.30 3.43 41.02
C GLY A 235 21.43 2.91 39.88
N VAL A 236 21.36 1.58 39.77
CA VAL A 236 20.55 0.87 38.79
C VAL A 236 19.55 0.02 39.54
N TRP A 237 18.27 0.19 39.24
CA TRP A 237 17.20 -0.63 39.82
C TRP A 237 16.74 -1.69 38.83
N THR A 238 16.53 -2.91 39.30
CA THR A 238 15.79 -3.91 38.53
C THR A 238 14.30 -3.67 38.78
N THR A 239 13.59 -3.21 37.75
CA THR A 239 12.18 -2.82 37.82
C THR A 239 11.32 -3.81 37.07
N ARG A 240 10.15 -4.15 37.63
CA ARG A 240 9.15 -5.02 36.98
C ARG A 240 7.77 -4.38 37.05
N LEU A 241 6.90 -4.72 36.11
CA LEU A 241 5.54 -4.20 36.04
C LEU A 241 4.58 -5.32 35.59
N ALA A 242 3.45 -5.44 36.28
CA ALA A 242 2.36 -6.30 35.89
C ALA A 242 1.02 -5.58 36.04
N ALA A 243 0.06 -5.95 35.19
CA ALA A 243 -1.27 -5.38 35.17
C ALA A 243 -2.37 -6.45 35.24
N GLY A 244 -3.53 -6.05 35.74
CA GLY A 244 -4.70 -6.89 35.87
C GLY A 244 -5.95 -6.06 36.11
N ILE A 245 -7.01 -6.73 36.58
CA ILE A 245 -8.26 -6.06 36.92
C ILE A 245 -8.24 -5.64 38.39
N ALA A 246 -8.65 -4.41 38.66
CA ALA A 246 -8.82 -3.89 40.00
C ALA A 246 -10.02 -4.57 40.68
N ASP A 247 -9.88 -4.90 41.96
CA ASP A 247 -11.03 -5.28 42.77
C ASP A 247 -11.95 -4.08 43.07
N GLU A 248 -13.09 -4.32 43.72
CA GLU A 248 -14.06 -3.25 44.03
C GLU A 248 -13.46 -2.09 44.86
N SER A 249 -12.38 -2.34 45.60
CA SER A 249 -11.70 -1.33 46.40
C SER A 249 -10.69 -0.50 45.59
N GLY A 250 -10.21 -1.04 44.47
CA GLY A 250 -9.12 -0.48 43.68
C GLY A 250 -7.73 -0.74 44.26
N THR A 251 -7.61 -1.51 45.34
CA THR A 251 -6.34 -1.70 46.08
C THR A 251 -5.69 -3.06 45.86
N ALA A 252 -6.39 -4.00 45.22
CA ALA A 252 -5.89 -5.34 44.95
C ALA A 252 -6.31 -5.84 43.56
N PHE A 253 -5.59 -6.86 43.07
CA PHE A 253 -5.94 -7.56 41.84
C PHE A 253 -7.14 -8.49 42.06
N ALA A 254 -8.18 -8.30 41.24
CA ALA A 254 -9.32 -9.19 41.17
C ALA A 254 -8.92 -10.54 40.57
N ALA A 255 -9.60 -11.60 41.00
CA ALA A 255 -9.40 -12.93 40.45
C ALA A 255 -9.92 -13.00 39.00
N SER A 256 -9.19 -13.69 38.12
CA SER A 256 -9.73 -14.00 36.80
C SER A 256 -10.85 -15.06 36.92
N PRO A 257 -11.83 -15.06 35.99
CA PRO A 257 -12.87 -16.09 35.95
C PRO A 257 -12.31 -17.51 35.80
N GLU A 258 -11.21 -17.66 35.07
CA GLU A 258 -10.59 -18.93 34.73
C GLU A 258 -9.68 -19.49 35.85
N ALA A 259 -9.03 -18.61 36.63
CA ALA A 259 -8.06 -19.01 37.65
C ALA A 259 -8.26 -18.25 38.98
N PRO A 260 -9.36 -18.49 39.71
CA PRO A 260 -9.70 -17.73 40.92
C PRO A 260 -8.71 -17.87 42.09
N GLU A 261 -7.89 -18.93 42.07
CA GLU A 261 -6.86 -19.24 43.06
C GLU A 261 -5.43 -19.09 42.53
N GLY A 262 -5.25 -18.70 41.25
CA GLY A 262 -3.96 -18.59 40.58
C GLY A 262 -3.40 -17.16 40.54
N THR A 263 -2.53 -16.92 39.56
CA THR A 263 -2.12 -15.56 39.18
C THR A 263 -3.33 -14.71 38.84
N ARG A 264 -3.24 -13.42 39.14
CA ARG A 264 -4.29 -12.41 38.83
C ARG A 264 -3.83 -11.40 37.80
N VAL A 265 -2.65 -11.63 37.26
CA VAL A 265 -2.01 -10.81 36.24
C VAL A 265 -2.53 -11.22 34.87
N TYR A 266 -2.95 -10.23 34.10
CA TYR A 266 -3.40 -10.36 32.72
C TYR A 266 -2.27 -10.05 31.73
N ASN A 267 -1.38 -9.12 32.07
CA ASN A 267 -0.28 -8.69 31.22
C ASN A 267 0.96 -8.35 32.08
N ALA A 268 2.13 -8.73 31.61
CA ALA A 268 3.42 -8.50 32.27
C ALA A 268 4.35 -7.72 31.33
N ALA A 269 4.83 -6.58 31.80
CA ALA A 269 5.63 -5.66 31.00
C ALA A 269 7.13 -5.96 31.11
N PHE A 270 7.92 -5.22 30.33
CA PHE A 270 9.38 -5.35 30.23
C PHE A 270 9.86 -6.70 29.70
N ARG A 271 9.03 -7.31 28.85
CA ARG A 271 9.45 -8.39 27.95
C ARG A 271 10.29 -7.82 26.81
N ASP A 272 11.35 -8.52 26.45
CA ASP A 272 12.15 -8.29 25.24
C ASP A 272 11.62 -9.14 24.08
N ILE A 273 11.91 -8.75 22.85
CA ILE A 273 11.67 -9.57 21.64
C ILE A 273 12.26 -10.97 21.81
N ALA A 274 13.40 -11.10 22.49
CA ALA A 274 14.04 -12.38 22.75
C ALA A 274 13.26 -13.28 23.73
N ASP A 275 12.44 -12.68 24.62
CA ASP A 275 11.63 -13.41 25.60
C ASP A 275 10.40 -14.04 24.97
N GLU A 276 9.88 -13.43 23.91
CA GLU A 276 8.74 -13.94 23.13
C GLU A 276 9.21 -14.50 21.78
N PRO A 277 10.12 -15.51 21.77
CA PRO A 277 10.62 -16.02 20.53
C PRO A 277 9.53 -16.81 19.83
N ILE A 278 9.73 -16.90 18.54
CA ILE A 278 8.82 -17.37 17.52
C ILE A 278 7.91 -18.53 17.96
N LEU A 279 6.61 -18.31 17.74
CA LEU A 279 5.51 -19.20 18.10
C LEU A 279 5.69 -20.59 17.49
N SER A 280 5.97 -21.57 18.35
CA SER A 280 6.02 -22.98 17.96
C SER A 280 4.99 -23.73 18.80
N GLY A 281 3.92 -24.20 18.17
CA GLY A 281 2.89 -25.00 18.83
C GLY A 281 1.47 -24.75 18.33
N PRO A 282 0.53 -25.66 18.64
CA PRO A 282 -0.86 -25.59 18.18
C PRO A 282 -1.75 -24.62 19.00
N ASP A 283 -1.20 -23.97 20.02
CA ASP A 283 -1.99 -23.17 20.96
C ASP A 283 -2.21 -21.74 20.46
N ALA A 284 -3.40 -21.49 19.91
CA ALA A 284 -3.81 -20.18 19.43
C ALA A 284 -3.86 -19.10 20.53
N SER A 285 -3.92 -19.51 21.80
CA SER A 285 -3.98 -18.59 22.95
C SER A 285 -2.68 -17.79 23.18
N THR A 286 -1.60 -18.20 22.52
CA THR A 286 -0.26 -17.56 22.60
C THR A 286 0.14 -16.80 21.33
N GLN A 287 -0.77 -16.59 20.37
CA GLN A 287 -0.45 -16.02 19.05
C GLN A 287 -0.26 -14.50 19.01
N TRP A 288 -0.25 -13.83 20.16
CA TRP A 288 -0.15 -12.38 20.28
C TRP A 288 1.19 -11.93 20.88
N ASN A 289 2.25 -12.74 20.69
CA ASN A 289 3.56 -12.55 21.32
C ASN A 289 3.49 -12.61 22.86
N ASN A 290 2.75 -13.58 23.39
CA ASN A 290 2.46 -13.75 24.82
C ASN A 290 2.68 -15.19 25.30
N ARG A 291 3.46 -15.98 24.58
CA ARG A 291 3.71 -17.39 24.91
C ARG A 291 4.51 -17.50 26.19
N ARG A 292 5.66 -16.81 26.25
CA ARG A 292 6.53 -16.85 27.42
C ARG A 292 5.85 -16.20 28.60
N GLN A 293 5.09 -15.13 28.38
CA GLN A 293 4.22 -14.55 29.38
C GLN A 293 3.28 -15.59 29.99
N SER A 294 2.53 -16.30 29.15
CA SER A 294 1.56 -17.30 29.61
C SER A 294 2.25 -18.43 30.40
N GLU A 295 3.43 -18.89 29.94
CA GLU A 295 4.24 -19.90 30.63
C GLU A 295 4.67 -19.43 32.03
N LEU A 296 5.23 -18.23 32.15
CA LEU A 296 5.71 -17.69 33.42
C LEU A 296 4.59 -17.35 34.38
N LEU A 297 3.48 -16.80 33.88
CA LEU A 297 2.28 -16.53 34.68
C LEU A 297 1.63 -17.83 35.20
N THR A 298 1.62 -18.89 34.41
CA THR A 298 1.19 -20.23 34.87
C THR A 298 2.13 -20.78 35.95
N GLY A 299 3.43 -20.58 35.81
CA GLY A 299 4.44 -20.98 36.80
C GLY A 299 4.43 -20.12 38.08
N GLY A 300 3.96 -18.88 37.97
CA GLY A 300 3.90 -17.90 39.05
C GLY A 300 5.21 -17.14 39.32
N ASP A 301 6.29 -17.42 38.58
CA ASP A 301 7.57 -16.71 38.68
C ASP A 301 7.78 -15.86 37.43
N VAL A 302 7.81 -14.54 37.62
CA VAL A 302 7.95 -13.52 36.56
C VAL A 302 9.26 -12.76 36.68
N ALA A 303 10.25 -13.28 37.43
CA ALA A 303 11.52 -12.58 37.66
C ALA A 303 12.27 -12.20 36.37
N GLU A 304 12.08 -12.99 35.30
CA GLU A 304 12.65 -12.81 33.97
C GLU A 304 12.23 -11.48 33.32
N PHE A 305 10.97 -11.07 33.48
CA PHE A 305 10.46 -9.84 32.89
C PHE A 305 10.81 -8.64 33.75
N SER A 306 11.90 -7.96 33.38
CA SER A 306 12.43 -6.84 34.12
C SER A 306 13.20 -5.89 33.23
N ILE A 307 13.31 -4.63 33.66
CA ILE A 307 14.13 -3.63 33.01
C ILE A 307 15.07 -2.98 34.03
N ALA A 308 16.30 -2.74 33.60
CA ALA A 308 17.28 -1.98 34.37
C ALA A 308 17.01 -0.48 34.20
N VAL A 309 16.62 0.19 35.28
CA VAL A 309 16.46 1.65 35.34
C VAL A 309 17.76 2.24 35.86
N ASP A 310 18.56 2.82 34.97
CA ASP A 310 19.79 3.53 35.32
C ASP A 310 19.50 5.01 35.60
N TRP A 311 19.45 5.38 36.88
CA TRP A 311 19.12 6.74 37.31
C TRP A 311 20.17 7.77 36.90
N ALA A 312 21.43 7.36 36.67
CA ALA A 312 22.47 8.26 36.19
C ALA A 312 22.24 8.64 34.72
N ARG A 313 21.78 7.68 33.90
CA ARG A 313 21.43 7.94 32.48
C ARG A 313 20.20 8.83 32.35
N LEU A 314 19.18 8.60 33.18
CA LEU A 314 18.00 9.47 33.24
C LEU A 314 18.37 10.90 33.67
N ALA A 315 19.14 11.05 34.75
CA ALA A 315 19.60 12.36 35.21
C ALA A 315 20.51 13.08 34.20
N ALA A 316 21.24 12.32 33.37
CA ALA A 316 22.05 12.85 32.29
C ALA A 316 21.24 13.20 31.02
N GLN A 317 19.93 12.95 31.02
CA GLN A 317 19.03 13.15 29.87
C GLN A 317 19.53 12.45 28.61
N GLU A 318 20.06 11.23 28.76
CA GLU A 318 20.56 10.47 27.63
C GLU A 318 19.44 10.19 26.62
N SER A 319 19.80 10.18 25.34
CA SER A 319 18.88 9.81 24.26
C SER A 319 19.50 8.72 23.38
N THR A 320 18.75 7.65 23.15
CA THR A 320 19.15 6.55 22.26
C THR A 320 18.31 6.54 20.99
N PRO A 321 18.85 6.09 19.85
CA PRO A 321 18.08 5.93 18.62
C PRO A 321 16.87 5.01 18.77
N GLU A 322 15.93 5.13 17.85
CA GLU A 322 14.80 4.21 17.72
C GLU A 322 15.29 2.77 17.46
N PRO A 323 14.88 1.78 18.26
CA PRO A 323 15.20 0.38 17.98
C PRO A 323 14.60 -0.09 16.64
N GLN A 324 15.48 -0.57 15.76
CA GLN A 324 15.12 -1.19 14.49
C GLN A 324 15.78 -2.58 14.41
N PRO A 325 15.25 -3.58 15.15
CA PRO A 325 15.80 -4.93 15.14
C PRO A 325 15.70 -5.55 13.75
N ARG A 326 16.62 -6.46 13.48
CA ARG A 326 16.61 -7.30 12.29
C ARG A 326 15.86 -8.60 12.56
N GLY A 327 15.45 -9.28 11.49
CA GLY A 327 14.53 -10.40 11.58
C GLY A 327 13.14 -9.95 11.98
N TYR A 328 12.44 -10.79 12.72
CA TYR A 328 11.04 -10.57 13.10
C TYR A 328 10.92 -9.60 14.26
N SER A 329 10.00 -8.65 14.14
CA SER A 329 9.52 -7.85 15.27
C SER A 329 8.08 -7.40 15.02
N THR A 330 7.38 -7.04 16.08
CA THR A 330 6.06 -6.41 16.01
C THR A 330 6.24 -4.91 16.19
N ARG A 331 5.59 -4.14 15.33
CA ARG A 331 5.54 -2.68 15.43
C ARG A 331 4.10 -2.24 15.56
N TRP A 332 3.89 -1.03 16.04
CA TRP A 332 2.58 -0.45 16.20
C TRP A 332 2.46 0.90 15.51
N TYR A 333 1.23 1.25 15.14
CA TYR A 333 0.90 2.54 14.55
C TYR A 333 -0.47 3.02 15.00
N VAL A 334 -0.74 4.31 14.79
CA VAL A 334 -2.04 4.92 15.06
C VAL A 334 -2.84 5.00 13.77
N SER A 335 -3.98 4.31 13.75
CA SER A 335 -4.95 4.33 12.68
C SER A 335 -5.67 5.68 12.57
N SER A 336 -5.94 6.10 11.34
CA SER A 336 -6.86 7.19 10.99
C SER A 336 -8.31 6.87 11.32
N ALA A 337 -8.71 5.60 11.31
CA ALA A 337 -10.04 5.17 11.71
C ALA A 337 -10.17 5.10 13.24
N ASP A 338 -11.22 5.72 13.77
CA ASP A 338 -11.61 5.64 15.17
C ASP A 338 -12.87 4.79 15.31
N LEU A 339 -12.68 3.51 15.63
CA LEU A 339 -13.76 2.53 15.79
C LEU A 339 -14.18 2.36 17.26
N GLY A 340 -13.56 3.11 18.17
CA GLY A 340 -13.73 2.99 19.62
C GLY A 340 -12.49 2.41 20.32
N GLN A 341 -12.73 1.68 21.41
CA GLN A 341 -11.68 1.04 22.22
C GLN A 341 -12.01 -0.43 22.44
N GLY A 342 -11.01 -1.22 22.80
CA GLY A 342 -11.16 -2.64 23.04
C GLY A 342 -11.32 -3.45 21.76
N MET A 343 -11.95 -4.60 21.92
CA MET A 343 -12.18 -5.57 20.86
C MET A 343 -13.48 -6.35 21.12
N ASP A 344 -14.00 -7.02 20.09
CA ASP A 344 -15.04 -8.03 20.28
C ASP A 344 -14.48 -9.14 21.18
N PRO A 345 -15.11 -9.48 22.33
CA PRO A 345 -14.62 -10.50 23.24
C PRO A 345 -14.35 -11.86 22.59
N ALA A 346 -15.01 -12.19 21.48
CA ALA A 346 -14.81 -13.44 20.74
C ALA A 346 -13.61 -13.40 19.78
N ALA A 347 -13.05 -12.23 19.47
CA ALA A 347 -12.10 -12.02 18.38
C ALA A 347 -10.69 -12.59 18.57
N ARG A 348 -10.37 -13.17 19.74
CA ARG A 348 -9.17 -14.01 19.91
C ARG A 348 -9.47 -15.51 19.90
N ARG A 349 -10.73 -15.90 20.11
CA ARG A 349 -11.13 -17.29 20.36
C ARG A 349 -11.77 -17.95 19.15
N SER A 350 -12.43 -17.16 18.32
CA SER A 350 -13.14 -17.66 17.16
C SER A 350 -13.03 -16.66 16.02
N PRO A 351 -12.78 -17.14 14.79
CA PRO A 351 -12.74 -16.29 13.62
C PRO A 351 -14.09 -15.61 13.32
N GLY A 352 -15.20 -16.13 13.83
CA GLY A 352 -16.53 -15.65 13.45
C GLY A 352 -16.89 -16.04 12.00
N PRO A 353 -18.06 -15.61 11.49
CA PRO A 353 -18.41 -15.74 10.08
C PRO A 353 -17.45 -14.99 9.16
N ALA A 354 -17.37 -15.41 7.90
CA ALA A 354 -16.65 -14.67 6.87
C ALA A 354 -17.22 -13.25 6.70
N LEU A 355 -16.35 -12.30 6.33
CA LEU A 355 -16.69 -10.90 6.02
C LEU A 355 -17.22 -10.14 7.25
N GLN A 356 -16.65 -10.40 8.42
CA GLN A 356 -16.96 -9.61 9.61
C GLN A 356 -16.37 -8.20 9.49
N PRO A 357 -17.07 -7.19 10.03
CA PRO A 357 -16.45 -5.89 10.30
C PRO A 357 -15.19 -6.04 11.15
N ALA A 358 -14.37 -5.00 11.22
CA ALA A 358 -13.22 -4.96 12.12
C ALA A 358 -13.64 -5.35 13.56
N THR A 359 -12.87 -6.23 14.19
CA THR A 359 -13.14 -6.74 15.54
C THR A 359 -12.16 -6.22 16.59
N PHE A 360 -11.10 -5.55 16.17
CA PHE A 360 -10.14 -4.83 17.00
C PHE A 360 -10.37 -3.33 16.78
N PHE A 361 -10.98 -2.66 17.76
CA PHE A 361 -11.53 -1.31 17.58
C PHE A 361 -10.56 -0.19 17.91
N GLY A 362 -9.59 -0.47 18.78
CA GLY A 362 -8.60 0.51 19.23
C GLY A 362 -7.84 1.15 18.06
N ARG A 363 -7.50 2.44 18.18
CA ARG A 363 -6.76 3.13 17.12
C ARG A 363 -5.31 2.68 17.01
N VAL A 364 -4.72 2.19 18.09
CA VAL A 364 -3.35 1.65 18.03
C VAL A 364 -3.44 0.22 17.49
N GLN A 365 -2.77 -0.04 16.38
CA GLN A 365 -2.84 -1.31 15.65
C GLN A 365 -1.46 -1.93 15.48
N PRO A 366 -1.31 -3.25 15.66
CA PRO A 366 -0.03 -3.94 15.47
C PRO A 366 0.15 -4.39 14.02
N TYR A 367 1.41 -4.54 13.61
CA TYR A 367 1.80 -5.25 12.40
C TYR A 367 3.16 -5.91 12.60
N THR A 368 3.37 -7.05 11.96
CA THR A 368 4.67 -7.73 11.97
C THR A 368 5.54 -7.19 10.86
N VAL A 369 6.83 -7.00 11.15
CA VAL A 369 7.87 -6.70 10.16
C VAL A 369 8.97 -7.74 10.23
N PHE A 370 9.47 -8.14 9.07
CA PHE A 370 10.73 -8.86 8.91
C PHE A 370 11.72 -7.96 8.18
N VAL A 371 12.83 -7.62 8.84
CA VAL A 371 13.93 -6.83 8.25
C VAL A 371 15.08 -7.78 7.91
N PRO A 372 15.47 -7.94 6.64
CA PRO A 372 16.53 -8.87 6.27
C PRO A 372 17.90 -8.38 6.78
N GLU A 373 18.80 -9.33 7.09
CA GLU A 373 20.16 -9.01 7.55
C GLU A 373 20.98 -8.21 6.54
N SER A 374 20.61 -8.26 5.27
CA SER A 374 21.23 -7.48 4.19
C SER A 374 20.83 -6.00 4.20
N TYR A 375 19.78 -5.59 4.92
CA TYR A 375 19.32 -4.20 4.96
C TYR A 375 20.24 -3.33 5.83
N THR A 376 20.81 -2.29 5.21
CA THR A 376 21.73 -1.34 5.87
C THR A 376 21.11 0.04 6.11
N GLY A 377 19.93 0.32 5.54
CA GLY A 377 19.34 1.66 5.54
C GLY A 377 20.00 2.65 4.56
N GLU A 378 20.91 2.20 3.71
CA GLU A 378 21.62 3.06 2.75
C GLU A 378 20.98 3.06 1.35
N SER A 379 20.16 2.06 1.03
CA SER A 379 19.52 1.91 -0.28
C SER A 379 18.12 1.34 -0.16
N ALA A 380 17.23 1.77 -1.07
CA ALA A 380 15.87 1.23 -1.16
C ALA A 380 15.88 -0.26 -1.52
N VAL A 381 15.16 -1.06 -0.73
CA VAL A 381 14.99 -2.51 -0.95
C VAL A 381 13.55 -2.84 -1.35
N PRO A 382 13.30 -3.99 -2.01
CA PRO A 382 11.94 -4.41 -2.27
C PRO A 382 11.09 -4.51 -1.00
N LEU A 383 9.78 -4.35 -1.16
CA LEU A 383 8.78 -4.63 -0.13
C LEU A 383 7.95 -5.85 -0.54
N THR A 384 7.60 -6.69 0.43
CA THR A 384 6.62 -7.78 0.28
C THR A 384 5.55 -7.61 1.36
N ILE A 385 4.31 -7.34 0.96
CA ILE A 385 3.16 -7.29 1.87
C ILE A 385 2.53 -8.67 1.90
N LEU A 386 2.52 -9.33 3.06
CA LEU A 386 2.00 -10.68 3.25
C LEU A 386 0.70 -10.66 4.07
N LEU A 387 -0.40 -11.04 3.45
CA LEU A 387 -1.73 -11.07 4.04
C LEU A 387 -2.04 -12.47 4.59
N HIS A 388 -2.34 -12.55 5.89
CA HIS A 388 -2.68 -13.79 6.55
C HIS A 388 -4.04 -14.36 6.12
N GLY A 389 -4.20 -15.68 6.28
CA GLY A 389 -5.46 -16.39 6.08
C GLY A 389 -6.49 -16.15 7.19
N GLY A 390 -7.68 -16.74 7.01
CA GLY A 390 -8.69 -16.76 8.05
C GLY A 390 -8.17 -17.46 9.30
N ASP A 391 -8.67 -17.06 10.46
CA ASP A 391 -8.28 -17.59 11.77
C ASP A 391 -6.85 -17.21 12.20
N GLY A 392 -6.15 -16.38 11.41
CA GLY A 392 -4.84 -15.81 11.73
C GLY A 392 -4.88 -14.32 12.06
N ASN A 393 -3.73 -13.79 12.48
CA ASN A 393 -3.49 -12.37 12.73
C ASN A 393 -2.17 -11.93 12.05
N HIS A 394 -1.64 -10.76 12.40
CA HIS A 394 -0.35 -10.25 11.92
C HIS A 394 0.85 -11.18 12.19
N ASN A 395 0.70 -12.20 13.05
CA ASN A 395 1.71 -13.22 13.34
C ASN A 395 1.49 -14.55 12.60
N ALA A 396 0.52 -14.67 11.70
CA ALA A 396 0.13 -15.98 11.17
C ALA A 396 1.24 -16.74 10.42
N PHE A 397 2.18 -16.04 9.76
CA PHE A 397 3.29 -16.73 9.07
C PHE A 397 4.47 -17.08 9.98
N ILE A 398 4.54 -16.59 11.22
CA ILE A 398 5.67 -16.84 12.15
C ILE A 398 5.54 -18.18 12.91
N GLY A 399 4.95 -19.21 12.29
CA GLY A 399 4.77 -20.53 12.90
C GLY A 399 5.96 -21.49 12.74
N GLU A 400 5.72 -22.79 12.97
CA GLU A 400 6.72 -23.87 12.84
C GLU A 400 7.40 -23.92 11.46
N HIS A 401 6.66 -23.59 10.39
CA HIS A 401 7.14 -23.64 9.00
C HIS A 401 7.48 -22.26 8.42
N ARG A 402 7.63 -21.23 9.25
CA ARG A 402 7.88 -19.84 8.79
C ARG A 402 8.99 -19.71 7.75
N ASP A 403 10.06 -20.51 7.87
CA ASP A 403 11.22 -20.39 7.00
C ASP A 403 10.86 -20.76 5.55
N ALA A 404 9.84 -21.61 5.36
CA ALA A 404 9.31 -21.90 4.03
C ALA A 404 8.63 -20.69 3.36
N VAL A 405 8.23 -19.67 4.13
CA VAL A 405 7.63 -18.42 3.64
C VAL A 405 8.68 -17.30 3.62
N PHE A 406 9.29 -17.00 4.77
CA PHE A 406 10.14 -15.81 4.92
C PHE A 406 11.53 -15.95 4.32
N VAL A 407 12.11 -17.16 4.24
CA VAL A 407 13.39 -17.32 3.54
C VAL A 407 13.24 -16.92 2.07
N PRO A 408 12.32 -17.51 1.28
CA PRO A 408 12.19 -17.15 -0.12
C PRO A 408 11.60 -15.74 -0.34
N MET A 409 10.55 -15.35 0.40
CA MET A 409 9.84 -14.08 0.14
C MET A 409 10.53 -12.84 0.71
N CYS A 410 11.42 -13.01 1.70
CA CYS A 410 12.03 -11.90 2.45
C CYS A 410 13.55 -11.98 2.42
N THR A 411 14.14 -13.06 2.91
CA THR A 411 15.61 -13.16 3.05
C THR A 411 16.31 -13.24 1.69
N GLU A 412 15.94 -14.21 0.86
CA GLU A 412 16.57 -14.45 -0.46
C GLU A 412 16.21 -13.36 -1.46
N ARG A 413 14.99 -12.82 -1.39
CA ARG A 413 14.57 -11.66 -2.17
C ARG A 413 15.26 -10.35 -1.73
N GLY A 414 15.88 -10.33 -0.55
CA GLY A 414 16.40 -9.11 0.06
C GLY A 414 15.31 -8.07 0.33
N SER A 415 14.10 -8.53 0.62
CA SER A 415 12.90 -7.73 0.80
C SER A 415 12.61 -7.51 2.27
N ILE A 416 12.20 -6.29 2.64
CA ILE A 416 11.46 -6.09 3.88
C ILE A 416 10.08 -6.75 3.66
N CYS A 417 9.60 -7.47 4.66
CA CYS A 417 8.27 -8.05 4.64
C CYS A 417 7.42 -7.47 5.76
N VAL A 418 6.14 -7.22 5.49
CA VAL A 418 5.19 -6.71 6.47
C VAL A 418 3.88 -7.47 6.43
N MET A 419 3.27 -7.64 7.60
CA MET A 419 2.01 -8.37 7.77
C MET A 419 1.05 -7.54 8.62
N PRO A 420 0.03 -6.93 8.00
CA PRO A 420 -1.02 -6.22 8.73
C PRO A 420 -1.88 -7.18 9.56
N LEU A 421 -2.61 -6.64 10.54
CA LEU A 421 -3.59 -7.41 11.31
C LEU A 421 -4.86 -7.69 10.50
N GLY A 422 -5.12 -6.91 9.45
CA GLY A 422 -6.37 -6.99 8.67
C GLY A 422 -7.61 -6.74 9.53
N ARG A 423 -7.40 -6.11 10.71
CA ARG A 423 -8.35 -5.82 11.82
C ARG A 423 -9.32 -6.92 12.20
N GLY A 424 -8.92 -8.17 12.01
CA GLY A 424 -9.67 -9.33 12.50
C GLY A 424 -9.32 -10.62 11.77
N LEU A 425 -9.64 -11.72 12.44
CA LEU A 425 -9.43 -13.08 11.92
C LEU A 425 -10.27 -13.39 10.66
N SER A 426 -11.33 -12.62 10.38
CA SER A 426 -12.30 -12.87 9.29
C SER A 426 -12.83 -11.61 8.62
N SER A 427 -12.03 -10.54 8.51
CA SER A 427 -12.47 -9.29 7.87
C SER A 427 -12.16 -9.23 6.36
N TRP A 428 -11.44 -10.21 5.82
CA TRP A 428 -11.18 -10.40 4.37
C TRP A 428 -10.50 -9.22 3.65
N TYR A 429 -9.87 -8.31 4.39
CA TYR A 429 -9.21 -7.12 3.83
C TYR A 429 -10.16 -6.26 3.00
N ILE A 430 -11.38 -6.09 3.51
CA ILE A 430 -12.41 -5.22 2.95
C ILE A 430 -12.68 -4.10 3.95
N ASN A 431 -13.00 -2.89 3.47
CA ASN A 431 -13.34 -1.75 4.32
C ASN A 431 -12.16 -1.35 5.24
N GLU A 432 -12.37 -1.25 6.55
CA GLU A 432 -11.35 -0.86 7.52
C GLU A 432 -10.18 -1.87 7.58
N ALA A 433 -10.40 -3.10 7.12
CA ALA A 433 -9.35 -4.12 7.00
C ALA A 433 -8.45 -3.89 5.76
N GLU A 434 -8.96 -3.25 4.71
CA GLU A 434 -8.13 -2.80 3.59
C GLU A 434 -7.31 -1.57 3.98
N LEU A 435 -7.94 -0.61 4.67
CA LEU A 435 -7.28 0.57 5.21
C LEU A 435 -6.02 0.20 6.01
N ASP A 436 -6.10 -0.86 6.82
CA ASP A 436 -4.98 -1.41 7.61
C ASP A 436 -3.75 -1.72 6.73
N VAL A 437 -3.95 -2.24 5.51
CA VAL A 437 -2.86 -2.58 4.57
C VAL A 437 -2.14 -1.32 4.09
N TRP A 438 -2.90 -0.31 3.70
CA TRP A 438 -2.37 0.96 3.20
C TRP A 438 -1.66 1.77 4.30
N GLU A 439 -2.23 1.78 5.52
CA GLU A 439 -1.60 2.42 6.67
C GLU A 439 -0.29 1.71 7.04
N VAL A 440 -0.25 0.37 7.04
CA VAL A 440 0.98 -0.39 7.29
C VAL A 440 2.06 -0.12 6.23
N TRP A 441 1.71 -0.02 4.94
CA TRP A 441 2.67 0.39 3.91
C TRP A 441 3.20 1.80 4.22
N SER A 442 2.32 2.76 4.52
CA SER A 442 2.72 4.12 4.89
C SER A 442 3.73 4.16 6.03
N ARG A 443 3.48 3.40 7.11
CA ARG A 443 4.42 3.33 8.25
C ARG A 443 5.71 2.62 7.91
N THR A 444 5.66 1.64 7.02
CA THR A 444 6.85 0.93 6.56
C THR A 444 7.76 1.85 5.75
N ALA A 445 7.19 2.62 4.83
CA ALA A 445 7.94 3.59 4.02
C ALA A 445 8.47 4.77 4.85
N ALA A 446 7.81 5.11 5.96
CA ALA A 446 8.32 6.10 6.91
C ALA A 446 9.49 5.56 7.77
N ALA A 447 9.52 4.26 8.05
CA ALA A 447 10.53 3.62 8.91
C ALA A 447 11.74 3.09 8.13
N PHE A 448 11.56 2.74 6.85
CA PHE A 448 12.57 2.05 6.03
C PHE A 448 12.62 2.59 4.60
N LEU A 449 13.81 2.53 3.98
CA LEU A 449 13.97 2.80 2.56
C LEU A 449 13.45 1.61 1.74
N VAL A 450 12.22 1.73 1.23
CA VAL A 450 11.58 0.72 0.38
C VAL A 450 11.41 1.22 -1.05
N ASP A 451 11.50 0.30 -2.00
CA ASP A 451 11.37 0.55 -3.43
C ASP A 451 9.95 0.23 -3.90
N ALA A 452 9.19 1.29 -4.15
CA ALA A 452 7.79 1.23 -4.58
C ALA A 452 7.60 0.40 -5.86
N ASP A 453 8.54 0.45 -6.80
CA ASP A 453 8.42 -0.24 -8.08
C ASP A 453 8.84 -1.71 -7.99
N ARG A 454 9.32 -2.16 -6.83
CA ARG A 454 9.57 -3.58 -6.52
C ARG A 454 8.71 -4.10 -5.37
N THR A 455 7.56 -3.46 -5.12
CA THR A 455 6.61 -3.91 -4.10
C THR A 455 5.72 -5.05 -4.62
N VAL A 456 5.67 -6.14 -3.87
CA VAL A 456 4.80 -7.30 -4.11
C VAL A 456 3.74 -7.37 -3.03
N ILE A 457 2.49 -7.65 -3.41
CA ILE A 457 1.43 -8.03 -2.49
C ILE A 457 1.13 -9.52 -2.63
N GLY A 458 0.93 -10.21 -1.52
CA GLY A 458 0.53 -11.60 -1.56
C GLY A 458 -0.12 -12.07 -0.29
N GLY A 459 -0.69 -13.27 -0.32
CA GLY A 459 -1.34 -13.82 0.85
C GLY A 459 -1.92 -15.22 0.64
N PHE A 460 -2.35 -15.81 1.75
CA PHE A 460 -2.93 -17.15 1.80
C PHE A 460 -4.43 -17.10 2.10
N SER A 461 -5.24 -17.89 1.39
CA SER A 461 -6.68 -18.08 1.69
C SER A 461 -7.45 -16.75 1.72
N MET A 462 -7.95 -16.32 2.89
CA MET A 462 -8.52 -14.98 3.09
C MET A 462 -7.58 -13.88 2.59
N GLY A 463 -6.28 -13.96 2.89
CA GLY A 463 -5.27 -13.01 2.43
C GLY A 463 -4.98 -13.11 0.93
N GLY A 464 -5.17 -14.28 0.32
CA GLY A 464 -5.12 -14.41 -1.14
C GLY A 464 -6.29 -13.66 -1.80
N VAL A 465 -7.48 -13.72 -1.19
CA VAL A 465 -8.64 -12.97 -1.69
C VAL A 465 -8.44 -11.47 -1.44
N GLY A 466 -7.91 -11.08 -0.29
CA GLY A 466 -7.55 -9.69 0.00
C GLY A 466 -6.52 -9.13 -0.99
N ALA A 467 -5.48 -9.91 -1.30
CA ALA A 467 -4.48 -9.51 -2.30
C ALA A 467 -5.11 -9.34 -3.68
N THR A 468 -5.99 -10.26 -4.08
CA THR A 468 -6.75 -10.17 -5.33
C THR A 468 -7.66 -8.94 -5.36
N HIS A 469 -8.35 -8.64 -4.25
CA HIS A 469 -9.21 -7.46 -4.11
C HIS A 469 -8.42 -6.18 -4.34
N ILE A 470 -7.35 -6.00 -3.57
CA ILE A 470 -6.51 -4.80 -3.61
C ILE A 470 -5.86 -4.62 -4.99
N VAL A 471 -5.23 -5.66 -5.55
CA VAL A 471 -4.50 -5.53 -6.82
C VAL A 471 -5.41 -5.39 -8.03
N THR A 472 -6.66 -5.83 -7.97
CA THR A 472 -7.63 -5.58 -9.05
C THR A 472 -8.24 -4.19 -8.98
N ASN A 473 -8.37 -3.60 -7.80
CA ASN A 473 -8.83 -2.22 -7.62
C ASN A 473 -7.69 -1.18 -7.81
N HIS A 474 -6.43 -1.59 -7.60
CA HIS A 474 -5.23 -0.75 -7.72
C HIS A 474 -4.13 -1.45 -8.56
N PRO A 475 -4.39 -1.75 -9.84
CA PRO A 475 -3.50 -2.57 -10.68
C PRO A 475 -2.18 -1.89 -11.03
N ASP A 476 -2.09 -0.58 -10.85
CA ASP A 476 -0.95 0.29 -11.16
C ASP A 476 -0.09 0.59 -9.92
N VAL A 477 -0.26 -0.13 -8.82
CA VAL A 477 0.47 0.10 -7.56
C VAL A 477 1.51 -0.98 -7.25
N PHE A 478 1.36 -2.19 -7.78
CA PHE A 478 2.22 -3.34 -7.43
C PHE A 478 2.98 -3.87 -8.64
N SER A 479 4.20 -4.38 -8.42
CA SER A 479 4.97 -5.04 -9.50
C SER A 479 4.49 -6.47 -9.75
N ALA A 480 4.00 -7.15 -8.71
CA ALA A 480 3.47 -8.50 -8.80
C ALA A 480 2.49 -8.84 -7.67
N ALA A 481 1.67 -9.86 -7.90
CA ALA A 481 0.76 -10.46 -6.93
C ALA A 481 1.04 -11.96 -6.72
N VAL A 482 0.97 -12.42 -5.46
CA VAL A 482 1.09 -13.84 -5.07
C VAL A 482 -0.17 -14.28 -4.33
N ILE A 483 -0.99 -15.13 -4.96
CA ILE A 483 -2.31 -15.51 -4.46
C ILE A 483 -2.32 -17.01 -4.15
N VAL A 484 -2.05 -17.36 -2.88
CA VAL A 484 -1.93 -18.74 -2.42
C VAL A 484 -3.28 -19.25 -1.91
N SER A 485 -3.81 -20.34 -2.47
CA SER A 485 -5.05 -21.00 -2.00
C SER A 485 -6.23 -20.05 -1.73
N GLY A 486 -6.36 -18.98 -2.50
CA GLY A 486 -7.22 -17.87 -2.14
C GLY A 486 -7.65 -16.99 -3.30
N ALA A 487 -7.68 -17.50 -4.53
CA ALA A 487 -8.14 -16.65 -5.63
C ALA A 487 -9.66 -16.44 -5.57
N GLY A 488 -10.08 -15.21 -5.81
CA GLY A 488 -11.43 -14.78 -5.51
C GLY A 488 -11.52 -13.27 -5.38
N TYR A 489 -12.72 -12.74 -5.52
CA TYR A 489 -13.02 -11.38 -5.15
C TYR A 489 -14.30 -11.37 -4.33
N PHE A 490 -14.31 -10.60 -3.24
CA PHE A 490 -15.50 -10.19 -2.53
C PHE A 490 -15.66 -8.69 -2.67
N ASN A 491 -16.88 -8.27 -3.00
CA ASN A 491 -17.25 -6.86 -2.97
C ASN A 491 -17.56 -6.43 -1.52
N THR A 492 -17.72 -5.13 -1.29
CA THR A 492 -18.00 -4.54 0.04
C THR A 492 -19.34 -5.00 0.62
N ALA A 493 -20.27 -5.46 -0.22
CA ALA A 493 -21.53 -6.09 0.17
C ALA A 493 -21.41 -7.61 0.45
N GLY A 494 -20.21 -8.18 0.41
CA GLY A 494 -19.93 -9.59 0.70
C GLY A 494 -20.31 -10.57 -0.42
N GLN A 495 -20.54 -10.07 -1.63
CA GLN A 495 -20.85 -10.87 -2.81
C GLN A 495 -19.56 -11.31 -3.49
N ARG A 496 -19.46 -12.62 -3.72
CA ARG A 496 -18.33 -13.23 -4.42
C ARG A 496 -18.54 -13.28 -5.92
N ASP A 497 -17.47 -13.10 -6.68
CA ASP A 497 -17.45 -13.44 -8.10
C ASP A 497 -17.76 -14.93 -8.33
N ARG A 498 -18.44 -15.22 -9.43
CA ARG A 498 -18.92 -16.56 -9.82
C ARG A 498 -18.55 -16.86 -11.27
N GLU A 499 -18.62 -18.13 -11.64
CA GLU A 499 -18.47 -18.55 -13.04
C GLU A 499 -19.42 -17.75 -13.95
N GLY A 500 -18.88 -17.19 -15.04
CA GLY A 500 -19.62 -16.36 -15.99
C GLY A 500 -19.84 -14.91 -15.56
N ALA A 501 -19.32 -14.46 -14.40
CA ALA A 501 -19.25 -13.04 -14.08
C ALA A 501 -18.32 -12.30 -15.06
N PRO A 502 -18.54 -11.00 -15.33
CA PRO A 502 -17.59 -10.19 -16.11
C PRO A 502 -16.16 -10.28 -15.57
N LEU A 503 -15.19 -10.25 -16.48
CA LEU A 503 -13.79 -10.60 -16.20
C LEU A 503 -13.06 -9.50 -15.42
N ARG A 504 -13.24 -9.39 -14.10
CA ARG A 504 -12.45 -8.47 -13.26
C ARG A 504 -10.93 -8.74 -13.36
N ALA A 505 -10.55 -9.99 -13.62
CA ALA A 505 -9.17 -10.38 -13.86
C ALA A 505 -8.49 -9.60 -15.01
N GLU A 506 -9.25 -9.00 -15.93
CA GLU A 506 -8.70 -8.19 -17.04
C GLU A 506 -7.86 -7.00 -16.55
N ASN A 507 -8.12 -6.50 -15.33
CA ASN A 507 -7.36 -5.43 -14.69
C ASN A 507 -5.89 -5.81 -14.45
N LEU A 508 -5.58 -7.11 -14.36
CA LEU A 508 -4.24 -7.63 -14.08
C LEU A 508 -3.35 -7.76 -15.33
N GLY A 509 -3.78 -7.21 -16.47
CA GLY A 509 -3.09 -7.35 -17.75
C GLY A 509 -1.62 -6.89 -17.77
N SER A 510 -1.20 -6.05 -16.82
CA SER A 510 0.19 -5.60 -16.64
C SER A 510 0.79 -5.98 -15.29
N VAL A 511 0.08 -6.76 -14.46
CA VAL A 511 0.56 -7.21 -13.16
C VAL A 511 0.98 -8.67 -13.25
N ARG A 512 2.25 -8.95 -12.93
CA ARG A 512 2.72 -10.34 -12.86
C ARG A 512 2.00 -11.07 -11.73
N THR A 513 1.27 -12.13 -12.05
CA THR A 513 0.41 -12.81 -11.07
C THR A 513 0.78 -14.28 -10.93
N PHE A 514 1.09 -14.72 -9.71
CA PHE A 514 1.20 -16.12 -9.34
C PHE A 514 -0.04 -16.55 -8.58
N ILE A 515 -0.62 -17.69 -8.94
CA ILE A 515 -1.70 -18.33 -8.18
C ILE A 515 -1.34 -19.77 -7.86
N ASP A 516 -1.86 -20.31 -6.76
CA ASP A 516 -1.79 -21.75 -6.52
C ASP A 516 -3.02 -22.32 -5.82
N SER A 517 -3.06 -23.65 -5.79
CA SER A 517 -3.96 -24.45 -4.95
C SER A 517 -3.46 -25.89 -4.88
N GLY A 518 -4.01 -26.68 -3.96
CA GLY A 518 -3.75 -28.13 -3.88
C GLY A 518 -4.90 -28.99 -4.39
N SER A 519 -4.64 -30.25 -4.73
CA SER A 519 -5.68 -31.19 -5.15
C SER A 519 -6.67 -31.58 -4.03
N ARG A 520 -6.30 -31.32 -2.76
CA ARG A 520 -7.13 -31.53 -1.57
C ARG A 520 -7.56 -30.21 -0.91
N ASP A 521 -7.28 -29.10 -1.56
CA ASP A 521 -7.58 -27.77 -1.05
C ASP A 521 -9.06 -27.43 -1.21
N VAL A 522 -9.66 -26.87 -0.16
CA VAL A 522 -11.03 -26.35 -0.16
C VAL A 522 -11.20 -25.14 -1.09
N ALA A 523 -10.11 -24.41 -1.37
CA ALA A 523 -10.13 -23.25 -2.25
C ALA A 523 -10.04 -23.60 -3.75
N LEU A 524 -9.70 -24.84 -4.10
CA LEU A 524 -9.38 -25.27 -5.47
C LEU A 524 -10.42 -24.86 -6.51
N ALA A 525 -11.70 -25.08 -6.21
CA ALA A 525 -12.78 -24.74 -7.15
C ALA A 525 -12.78 -23.25 -7.51
N ASN A 526 -12.51 -22.37 -6.54
CA ASN A 526 -12.50 -20.94 -6.76
C ASN A 526 -11.21 -20.49 -7.45
N THR A 527 -10.07 -21.09 -7.09
CA THR A 527 -8.81 -20.86 -7.81
C THR A 527 -8.94 -21.24 -9.28
N ARG A 528 -9.68 -22.31 -9.61
CA ARG A 528 -9.95 -22.72 -11.00
C ARG A 528 -10.86 -21.77 -11.75
N ILE A 529 -11.86 -21.18 -11.08
CA ILE A 529 -12.69 -20.12 -11.68
C ILE A 529 -11.80 -18.94 -12.07
N TRP A 530 -10.91 -18.50 -11.17
CA TRP A 530 -10.01 -17.38 -11.45
C TRP A 530 -8.96 -17.68 -12.54
N ASP A 531 -8.34 -18.86 -12.52
CA ASP A 531 -7.48 -19.38 -13.61
C ASP A 531 -8.20 -19.26 -14.97
N ALA A 532 -9.44 -19.75 -15.05
CA ALA A 532 -10.24 -19.65 -16.28
C ALA A 532 -10.49 -18.19 -16.71
N THR A 533 -10.82 -17.28 -15.78
CA THR A 533 -11.03 -15.87 -16.11
C THR A 533 -9.76 -15.16 -16.57
N MET A 534 -8.60 -15.46 -15.97
CA MET A 534 -7.30 -14.91 -16.42
C MET A 534 -6.89 -15.47 -17.78
N GLN A 535 -7.15 -16.76 -18.03
CA GLN A 535 -6.97 -17.38 -19.33
C GLN A 535 -7.81 -16.67 -20.39
N GLU A 536 -9.11 -16.50 -20.13
CA GLU A 536 -10.06 -15.84 -21.05
C GLU A 536 -9.68 -14.37 -21.32
N ALA A 537 -9.23 -13.64 -20.30
CA ALA A 537 -8.80 -12.25 -20.41
C ALA A 537 -7.39 -12.09 -21.04
N ALA A 538 -6.71 -13.18 -21.44
CA ALA A 538 -5.36 -13.14 -21.99
C ALA A 538 -4.32 -12.44 -21.07
N VAL A 539 -4.52 -12.57 -19.75
CA VAL A 539 -3.65 -12.01 -18.71
C VAL A 539 -2.40 -12.89 -18.55
N PRO A 540 -1.19 -12.33 -18.40
CA PRO A 540 -0.02 -13.12 -18.02
C PRO A 540 -0.12 -13.61 -16.57
N TYR A 541 -0.06 -14.93 -16.35
CA TYR A 541 -0.05 -15.51 -15.00
C TYR A 541 0.66 -16.86 -14.99
N ARG A 542 1.05 -17.30 -13.79
CA ARG A 542 1.46 -18.67 -13.53
C ARG A 542 0.59 -19.28 -12.44
N ALA A 543 0.05 -20.47 -12.70
CA ALA A 543 -0.76 -21.23 -11.76
C ALA A 543 -0.12 -22.58 -11.46
N HIS A 544 0.06 -22.88 -10.17
CA HIS A 544 0.53 -24.18 -9.71
C HIS A 544 -0.59 -24.94 -8.98
N TYR A 545 -0.80 -26.21 -9.36
CA TYR A 545 -1.75 -27.10 -8.69
C TYR A 545 -1.03 -28.32 -8.14
N TYR A 546 -0.64 -28.26 -6.86
CA TYR A 546 0.13 -29.29 -6.19
C TYR A 546 -0.71 -30.54 -5.90
N GLU A 547 -0.19 -31.71 -6.25
CA GLU A 547 -0.81 -32.98 -5.92
C GLU A 547 -0.73 -33.25 -4.40
N ASP A 548 -1.82 -33.75 -3.82
CA ASP A 548 -1.96 -34.14 -2.42
C ASP A 548 -1.77 -33.02 -1.37
N ALA A 549 -1.52 -31.79 -1.81
CA ALA A 549 -1.52 -30.61 -0.95
C ALA A 549 -2.95 -30.27 -0.48
N ASP A 550 -3.09 -30.05 0.83
CA ASP A 550 -4.29 -29.51 1.45
C ASP A 550 -4.12 -28.02 1.79
N HIS A 551 -5.21 -27.40 2.24
CA HIS A 551 -5.27 -25.96 2.54
C HIS A 551 -4.20 -25.52 3.56
N GLY A 552 -3.97 -26.31 4.62
CA GLY A 552 -3.01 -25.95 5.66
C GLY A 552 -1.55 -26.08 5.20
N MET A 553 -1.26 -27.05 4.32
CA MET A 553 0.10 -27.19 3.76
C MET A 553 0.49 -25.98 2.90
N LEU A 554 -0.44 -25.46 2.09
CA LEU A 554 -0.22 -24.31 1.22
C LEU A 554 -0.02 -23.03 2.03
N GLY A 555 -0.80 -22.85 3.09
CA GLY A 555 -0.66 -21.68 3.98
C GLY A 555 0.62 -21.65 4.81
N SER A 556 1.33 -22.79 4.93
CA SER A 556 2.48 -22.89 5.84
C SER A 556 3.79 -23.27 5.18
N ARG A 557 3.81 -23.99 4.06
CA ARG A 557 5.06 -24.51 3.50
C ARG A 557 5.13 -24.78 1.99
N ILE A 558 4.02 -25.14 1.34
CA ILE A 558 4.03 -25.51 -0.08
C ILE A 558 3.88 -24.26 -0.95
N GLY A 559 4.72 -24.14 -1.99
CA GLY A 559 4.54 -23.22 -3.11
C GLY A 559 5.15 -21.83 -2.94
N TRP A 560 5.51 -21.44 -1.72
CA TRP A 560 6.11 -20.12 -1.44
C TRP A 560 7.48 -19.92 -2.12
N ALA A 561 8.30 -20.97 -2.22
CA ALA A 561 9.57 -20.91 -2.96
C ALA A 561 9.33 -20.71 -4.46
N ASP A 562 8.35 -21.41 -5.04
CA ASP A 562 8.00 -21.29 -6.46
C ASP A 562 7.39 -19.91 -6.77
N ALA A 563 6.56 -19.38 -5.87
CA ALA A 563 6.01 -18.04 -5.95
C ALA A 563 7.12 -16.98 -5.91
N ALA A 564 8.06 -17.10 -4.96
CA ALA A 564 9.21 -16.22 -4.84
C ALA A 564 10.09 -16.24 -6.10
N GLU A 565 10.37 -17.43 -6.65
CA GLU A 565 11.10 -17.57 -7.92
C GLU A 565 10.41 -16.78 -9.05
N TYR A 566 9.09 -16.94 -9.15
CA TYR A 566 8.32 -16.29 -10.20
C TYR A 566 8.34 -14.75 -10.08
N VAL A 567 8.19 -14.22 -8.86
CA VAL A 567 8.15 -12.76 -8.64
C VAL A 567 9.54 -12.13 -8.49
N ALA A 568 10.59 -12.90 -8.20
CA ALA A 568 11.97 -12.41 -8.21
C ALA A 568 12.43 -11.97 -9.62
N THR A 569 11.80 -12.52 -10.66
CA THR A 569 12.01 -12.15 -12.06
C THR A 569 10.96 -11.15 -12.59
N ALA A 570 10.09 -10.63 -11.72
CA ALA A 570 9.15 -9.59 -12.10
C ALA A 570 9.91 -8.35 -12.59
N PRO A 571 9.49 -7.72 -13.70
CA PRO A 571 9.96 -6.38 -14.00
C PRO A 571 9.53 -5.43 -12.86
N PRO A 572 10.14 -4.23 -12.78
CA PRO A 572 9.57 -3.14 -12.01
C PRO A 572 8.11 -2.91 -12.39
N ARG A 573 7.34 -2.31 -11.47
CA ARG A 573 5.95 -1.90 -11.69
C ARG A 573 5.78 -1.20 -13.04
N GLU A 574 4.74 -1.59 -13.77
CA GLU A 574 4.38 -0.95 -15.04
C GLU A 574 3.74 0.41 -14.77
N HIS A 575 4.25 1.46 -15.41
CA HIS A 575 3.79 2.83 -15.22
C HIS A 575 2.87 3.28 -16.37
N ALA A 576 3.11 2.80 -17.58
CA ALA A 576 2.45 3.28 -18.79
C ALA A 576 2.21 2.14 -19.78
N PRO A 577 1.25 1.23 -19.49
CA PRO A 577 0.96 0.14 -20.39
C PRO A 577 0.34 0.69 -21.69
N PRO A 578 0.62 0.06 -22.85
CA PRO A 578 0.09 0.51 -24.14
C PRO A 578 -1.42 0.36 -24.24
N SER A 579 -2.02 -0.52 -23.44
CA SER A 579 -3.46 -0.69 -23.34
C SER A 579 -3.85 -0.93 -21.90
N ILE A 580 -4.89 -0.21 -21.47
CA ILE A 580 -5.51 -0.34 -20.17
C ILE A 580 -6.88 -0.95 -20.39
N VAL A 581 -7.20 -1.94 -19.58
CA VAL A 581 -8.57 -2.36 -19.35
C VAL A 581 -8.79 -2.32 -17.85
N PHE A 582 -9.78 -1.55 -17.43
CA PHE A 582 -10.09 -1.38 -16.03
C PHE A 582 -11.58 -1.48 -15.80
N ARG A 583 -11.97 -2.46 -15.00
CA ARG A 583 -13.34 -2.73 -14.58
C ARG A 583 -13.41 -2.64 -13.07
N TRP A 584 -14.34 -1.87 -12.56
CA TRP A 584 -14.60 -1.78 -11.14
C TRP A 584 -16.09 -1.87 -10.84
N GLU A 585 -16.39 -2.14 -9.58
CA GLU A 585 -17.75 -2.09 -9.06
C GLU A 585 -17.89 -0.78 -8.27
N PRO A 586 -18.70 0.19 -8.76
CA PRO A 586 -18.90 1.48 -8.09
C PRO A 586 -19.22 1.40 -6.59
N GLY A 587 -19.98 0.38 -6.17
CA GLY A 587 -20.32 0.16 -4.76
C GLY A 587 -19.16 -0.27 -3.86
N ASP A 588 -17.99 -0.59 -4.42
CA ASP A 588 -16.81 -0.97 -3.65
C ASP A 588 -15.99 0.23 -3.15
N GLU A 589 -16.25 1.43 -3.66
CA GLU A 589 -15.53 2.64 -3.27
C GLU A 589 -15.75 2.99 -1.79
N ARG A 590 -14.65 3.17 -1.05
CA ARG A 590 -14.63 3.66 0.35
C ARG A 590 -13.87 4.98 0.44
N ALA A 591 -14.35 5.98 -0.30
CA ALA A 591 -13.77 7.32 -0.29
C ALA A 591 -13.75 7.96 1.11
N ASP A 592 -14.65 7.57 2.01
CA ASP A 592 -14.66 7.96 3.42
C ASP A 592 -13.44 7.45 4.21
N LEU A 593 -12.84 6.34 3.77
CA LEU A 593 -11.59 5.79 4.29
C LEU A 593 -10.36 6.21 3.46
N GLY A 594 -10.53 7.06 2.44
CA GLY A 594 -9.46 7.40 1.51
C GLY A 594 -9.10 6.26 0.54
N LEU A 595 -10.07 5.40 0.21
CA LEU A 595 -9.94 4.26 -0.71
C LEU A 595 -10.88 4.40 -1.92
N PRO A 596 -10.69 5.41 -2.79
CA PRO A 596 -11.42 5.49 -4.05
C PRO A 596 -10.90 4.43 -5.04
N VAL A 597 -11.76 4.01 -5.97
CA VAL A 597 -11.41 3.11 -7.09
C VAL A 597 -11.65 3.87 -8.40
N ASP A 598 -10.80 4.87 -8.64
CA ASP A 598 -11.05 5.93 -9.65
C ASP A 598 -9.88 6.15 -10.63
N SER A 599 -8.88 5.28 -10.61
CA SER A 599 -7.67 5.41 -11.44
C SER A 599 -7.08 4.07 -11.84
N ALA A 600 -6.36 4.09 -12.96
CA ALA A 600 -5.52 3.00 -13.44
C ALA A 600 -4.50 3.56 -14.43
N TYR A 601 -3.22 3.55 -14.07
CA TYR A 601 -2.09 4.00 -14.89
C TYR A 601 -2.28 5.45 -15.38
N TRP A 602 -2.37 5.69 -16.69
CA TRP A 602 -2.57 7.03 -17.28
C TRP A 602 -4.05 7.46 -17.35
N LEU A 603 -4.96 6.73 -16.68
CA LEU A 603 -6.37 7.09 -16.49
C LEU A 603 -6.63 7.46 -15.02
N SER A 604 -7.38 8.54 -14.80
CA SER A 604 -7.75 9.00 -13.46
C SER A 604 -9.11 9.71 -13.45
N GLU A 605 -9.59 10.09 -12.27
CA GLU A 605 -10.88 10.73 -12.06
C GLU A 605 -12.04 9.95 -12.72
N LEU A 606 -11.92 8.62 -12.74
CA LEU A 606 -12.96 7.73 -13.25
C LEU A 606 -14.16 7.80 -12.32
N SER A 607 -15.32 8.15 -12.86
CA SER A 607 -16.55 8.27 -12.07
C SER A 607 -17.69 7.56 -12.78
N PRO A 608 -18.50 6.75 -12.08
CA PRO A 608 -19.62 6.04 -12.69
C PRO A 608 -20.80 6.98 -12.99
N ARG A 609 -21.61 6.63 -14.00
CA ARG A 609 -22.92 7.28 -14.20
C ARG A 609 -23.97 6.75 -13.23
N ASP A 610 -24.06 5.44 -13.10
CA ASP A 610 -24.88 4.75 -12.11
C ASP A 610 -23.97 4.14 -11.04
N GLY A 611 -23.97 4.73 -9.85
CA GLY A 611 -23.19 4.26 -8.70
C GLY A 611 -23.74 2.99 -8.06
N GLU A 612 -24.97 2.58 -8.40
CA GLU A 612 -25.58 1.33 -7.94
C GLU A 612 -25.39 0.19 -8.96
N ALA A 613 -24.84 0.49 -10.13
CA ALA A 613 -24.55 -0.52 -11.12
C ALA A 613 -23.50 -1.48 -10.58
N ARG A 614 -23.63 -2.75 -10.98
CA ARG A 614 -22.66 -3.78 -10.61
C ARG A 614 -21.27 -3.53 -11.21
N TRP A 615 -21.20 -2.86 -12.36
CA TRP A 615 -19.95 -2.67 -13.09
C TRP A 615 -19.88 -1.32 -13.80
N SER A 616 -18.69 -0.76 -13.79
CA SER A 616 -18.21 0.24 -14.74
C SER A 616 -16.94 -0.27 -15.41
N ARG A 617 -16.67 0.19 -16.63
CA ARG A 617 -15.48 -0.24 -17.36
C ARG A 617 -14.94 0.85 -18.27
N VAL A 618 -13.62 0.93 -18.33
CA VAL A 618 -12.89 1.67 -19.37
C VAL A 618 -11.90 0.74 -20.05
N SER A 619 -11.79 0.87 -21.37
CA SER A 619 -10.74 0.26 -22.18
C SER A 619 -10.08 1.37 -22.97
N ALA A 620 -8.77 1.49 -22.89
CA ALA A 620 -8.06 2.56 -23.56
C ALA A 620 -6.73 2.07 -24.15
N THR A 621 -6.39 2.50 -25.35
CA THR A 621 -5.16 2.10 -26.06
C THR A 621 -4.45 3.33 -26.58
N ALA A 622 -3.16 3.43 -26.27
CA ALA A 622 -2.29 4.49 -26.77
C ALA A 622 -1.43 3.96 -27.92
N GLY A 623 -1.72 4.41 -29.14
CA GLY A 623 -1.04 3.97 -30.36
C GLY A 623 0.46 4.30 -30.39
N ALA A 624 0.90 5.29 -29.63
CA ALA A 624 2.31 5.66 -29.50
C ALA A 624 3.10 4.59 -28.73
N LEU A 625 2.45 3.90 -27.79
CA LEU A 625 3.02 2.85 -26.96
C LEU A 625 2.73 1.44 -27.53
N ASP A 626 1.58 1.25 -28.18
CA ASP A 626 1.12 -0.01 -28.80
C ASP A 626 1.89 -0.34 -30.09
N THR A 627 3.17 -0.68 -29.91
CA THR A 627 4.15 -0.92 -30.97
C THR A 627 4.45 -2.40 -31.20
N VAL A 628 3.78 -3.29 -30.47
CA VAL A 628 4.07 -4.73 -30.51
C VAL A 628 2.78 -5.52 -30.72
N ASP A 629 2.79 -6.39 -31.74
CA ASP A 629 1.80 -7.44 -31.86
C ASP A 629 2.18 -8.61 -30.97
N TRP A 630 1.25 -9.04 -30.13
CA TRP A 630 1.43 -10.19 -29.26
C TRP A 630 0.25 -11.15 -29.38
N ARG A 631 0.48 -12.40 -28.98
CA ARG A 631 -0.59 -13.38 -28.73
C ARG A 631 -0.38 -14.04 -27.39
N ALA A 632 -1.47 -14.37 -26.70
CA ALA A 632 -1.39 -15.18 -25.50
C ALA A 632 -1.03 -16.62 -25.87
N VAL A 633 -0.09 -17.20 -25.13
CA VAL A 633 0.30 -18.61 -25.22
C VAL A 633 0.20 -19.20 -23.83
N LEU A 634 -0.65 -20.21 -23.68
CA LEU A 634 -0.76 -21.00 -22.47
C LEU A 634 0.01 -22.32 -22.64
N THR A 635 0.92 -22.60 -21.71
CA THR A 635 1.47 -23.95 -21.52
C THR A 635 0.82 -24.59 -20.30
N ASP A 636 0.53 -25.89 -20.38
CA ASP A 636 -0.07 -26.68 -19.30
C ASP A 636 0.65 -28.02 -19.24
N GLU A 637 1.38 -28.26 -18.15
CA GLU A 637 2.19 -29.47 -18.00
C GLU A 637 2.31 -29.94 -16.55
N GLN A 638 2.60 -31.23 -16.39
CA GLN A 638 2.93 -31.80 -15.09
C GLN A 638 4.44 -31.68 -14.85
N ARG A 639 4.82 -31.07 -13.72
CA ARG A 639 6.21 -30.92 -13.29
C ARG A 639 6.41 -31.52 -11.91
N SER A 640 7.64 -31.93 -11.60
CA SER A 640 8.06 -32.22 -10.23
C SER A 640 8.83 -31.01 -9.70
N LEU A 641 8.22 -30.27 -8.78
CA LEU A 641 8.79 -29.10 -8.13
C LEU A 641 9.42 -29.49 -6.78
N GLY A 642 10.01 -28.52 -6.07
CA GLY A 642 10.61 -28.75 -4.75
C GLY A 642 9.63 -29.35 -3.75
N ASP A 643 8.38 -28.90 -3.79
CA ASP A 643 7.29 -29.34 -2.90
C ASP A 643 6.48 -30.53 -3.43
N GLY A 644 6.91 -31.15 -4.52
CA GLY A 644 6.28 -32.35 -5.10
C GLY A 644 5.71 -32.14 -6.50
N PRO A 645 4.93 -33.13 -7.00
CA PRO A 645 4.28 -33.04 -8.30
C PRO A 645 3.24 -31.92 -8.32
N ALA A 646 3.25 -31.12 -9.39
CA ALA A 646 2.28 -30.06 -9.61
C ALA A 646 1.93 -29.92 -11.09
N GLN A 647 0.66 -29.62 -11.37
CA GLN A 647 0.29 -29.07 -12.67
C GLN A 647 0.74 -27.61 -12.72
N VAL A 648 1.57 -27.26 -13.69
CA VAL A 648 2.00 -25.89 -13.96
C VAL A 648 1.32 -25.38 -15.21
N ARG A 649 0.53 -24.33 -15.03
CA ARG A 649 -0.10 -23.57 -16.11
C ARG A 649 0.56 -22.20 -16.17
N ASP A 650 1.05 -21.81 -17.33
CA ASP A 650 1.78 -20.55 -17.52
C ASP A 650 1.26 -19.88 -18.79
N GLN A 651 0.58 -18.75 -18.63
CA GLN A 651 0.11 -17.93 -19.73
C GLN A 651 1.01 -16.71 -19.88
N GLN A 652 1.54 -16.53 -21.08
CA GLN A 652 2.45 -15.43 -21.41
C GLN A 652 1.99 -14.71 -22.68
N ARG A 653 2.34 -13.43 -22.78
CA ARG A 653 2.23 -12.67 -24.03
C ARG A 653 3.51 -12.86 -24.83
N VAL A 654 3.40 -13.51 -25.99
CA VAL A 654 4.53 -13.74 -26.89
C VAL A 654 4.43 -12.76 -28.05
N THR A 655 5.49 -11.98 -28.26
CA THR A 655 5.63 -11.08 -29.40
C THR A 655 5.62 -11.87 -30.71
N VAL A 656 4.77 -11.45 -31.64
CA VAL A 656 4.63 -12.05 -32.99
C VAL A 656 4.90 -11.04 -34.10
N GLY A 657 5.00 -9.75 -33.79
CA GLY A 657 5.33 -8.71 -34.74
C GLY A 657 5.56 -7.36 -34.06
N GLU A 658 6.04 -6.41 -34.85
CA GLU A 658 6.24 -5.01 -34.44
C GLU A 658 5.41 -4.11 -35.35
N ARG A 659 4.95 -3.00 -34.79
CA ARG A 659 4.18 -1.95 -35.46
C ARG A 659 4.80 -0.60 -35.19
N ALA A 660 4.72 0.29 -36.18
CA ALA A 660 5.15 1.68 -36.00
C ALA A 660 4.24 2.39 -34.98
N PRO A 661 4.78 3.28 -34.14
CA PRO A 661 3.98 4.17 -33.30
C PRO A 661 2.93 4.92 -34.13
N ARG A 662 1.75 5.11 -33.55
CA ARG A 662 0.64 5.85 -34.17
C ARG A 662 0.22 7.00 -33.27
N ASP A 663 -0.06 8.15 -33.87
CA ASP A 663 -0.58 9.33 -33.16
C ASP A 663 -2.09 9.20 -32.92
N GLU A 664 -2.48 8.12 -32.25
CA GLU A 664 -3.88 7.75 -32.01
C GLU A 664 -4.08 7.30 -30.56
N ILE A 665 -5.17 7.73 -29.93
CA ILE A 665 -5.64 7.20 -28.65
C ILE A 665 -7.08 6.72 -28.84
N GLU A 666 -7.36 5.49 -28.43
CA GLU A 666 -8.71 4.92 -28.46
C GLU A 666 -9.21 4.75 -27.03
N VAL A 667 -10.45 5.16 -26.75
CA VAL A 667 -11.09 5.02 -25.44
C VAL A 667 -12.51 4.49 -25.63
N THR A 668 -12.86 3.42 -24.92
CA THR A 668 -14.24 2.90 -24.84
C THR A 668 -14.65 2.86 -23.39
N VAL A 669 -15.83 3.37 -23.07
CA VAL A 669 -16.35 3.34 -21.69
C VAL A 669 -17.75 2.74 -21.62
N GLU A 670 -18.03 2.08 -20.50
CA GLU A 670 -19.32 1.52 -20.11
C GLU A 670 -19.69 2.01 -18.71
N ASN A 671 -20.86 2.64 -18.55
CA ASN A 671 -21.30 3.25 -17.29
C ASN A 671 -20.34 4.32 -16.68
N VAL A 672 -19.58 5.05 -17.49
CA VAL A 672 -18.61 6.07 -16.99
C VAL A 672 -19.07 7.50 -17.30
N ALA A 673 -19.24 8.32 -16.27
CA ALA A 673 -19.67 9.72 -16.35
C ALA A 673 -18.53 10.70 -16.58
N ALA A 674 -17.35 10.39 -16.04
CA ALA A 674 -16.15 11.21 -16.17
C ALA A 674 -14.90 10.34 -16.24
N ALA A 675 -13.91 10.80 -17.00
CA ALA A 675 -12.59 10.20 -17.09
C ALA A 675 -11.56 11.27 -17.46
N THR A 676 -10.36 11.16 -16.92
CA THR A 676 -9.19 11.96 -17.28
C THR A 676 -8.13 11.08 -17.94
N VAL A 677 -7.57 11.55 -19.05
CA VAL A 677 -6.44 10.91 -19.75
C VAL A 677 -5.21 11.79 -19.61
N ASP A 678 -4.13 11.24 -19.04
CA ASP A 678 -2.81 11.85 -19.07
C ASP A 678 -2.14 11.57 -20.41
N LEU A 679 -2.00 12.60 -21.24
CA LEU A 679 -1.45 12.48 -22.59
C LEU A 679 0.06 12.22 -22.60
N ASP A 680 0.78 12.69 -21.58
CA ASP A 680 2.24 12.53 -21.52
C ASP A 680 2.56 11.10 -21.08
N ALA A 681 1.85 10.58 -20.07
CA ALA A 681 1.96 9.19 -19.64
C ALA A 681 1.43 8.19 -20.70
N ALA A 682 0.43 8.59 -21.50
CA ALA A 682 0.00 7.82 -22.67
C ALA A 682 0.98 7.90 -23.87
N GLY A 683 2.11 8.63 -23.75
CA GLY A 683 3.14 8.71 -24.77
C GLY A 683 2.75 9.55 -26.01
N ALA A 684 1.71 10.37 -25.93
CA ALA A 684 1.32 11.21 -27.06
C ALA A 684 2.37 12.31 -27.31
N ASP A 685 2.81 12.47 -28.55
CA ASP A 685 3.73 13.55 -28.93
C ASP A 685 2.94 14.84 -29.23
N VAL A 686 3.24 15.92 -28.51
CA VAL A 686 2.62 17.23 -28.72
C VAL A 686 2.93 17.82 -30.10
N LEU A 687 4.06 17.43 -30.71
CA LEU A 687 4.46 17.88 -32.03
C LEU A 687 3.74 17.12 -33.15
N ALA A 688 3.13 15.98 -32.83
CA ALA A 688 2.37 15.19 -33.77
C ALA A 688 0.91 15.64 -33.84
N SER A 689 0.25 15.24 -34.94
CA SER A 689 -1.19 15.46 -35.14
C SER A 689 -1.96 14.29 -34.55
N THR A 690 -2.12 14.27 -33.23
CA THR A 690 -2.84 13.21 -32.53
C THR A 690 -4.34 13.25 -32.76
N THR A 691 -4.94 12.08 -32.93
CA THR A 691 -6.40 11.86 -32.97
C THR A 691 -6.82 10.97 -31.81
N MET A 692 -7.93 11.31 -31.14
CA MET A 692 -8.53 10.51 -30.09
C MET A 692 -9.94 10.07 -30.50
N ARG A 693 -10.18 8.76 -30.49
CA ARG A 693 -11.49 8.15 -30.74
C ARG A 693 -12.09 7.70 -29.42
N VAL A 694 -13.33 8.12 -29.16
CA VAL A 694 -14.03 7.82 -27.91
C VAL A 694 -15.38 7.19 -28.23
N THR A 695 -15.65 6.01 -27.67
CA THR A 695 -16.96 5.36 -27.73
C THR A 695 -17.55 5.30 -26.31
N SER A 696 -18.77 5.82 -26.13
CA SER A 696 -19.47 5.78 -24.84
C SER A 696 -20.92 5.32 -25.00
N ASP A 697 -21.39 4.49 -24.07
CA ASP A 697 -22.80 4.08 -23.92
C ASP A 697 -23.71 5.17 -23.31
N GLY A 698 -23.15 6.32 -22.93
CA GLY A 698 -23.89 7.46 -22.37
C GLY A 698 -23.10 8.77 -22.48
N ASP A 699 -23.60 9.85 -21.89
CA ASP A 699 -22.85 11.11 -21.86
C ASP A 699 -21.58 10.97 -20.99
N LEU A 700 -20.47 11.55 -21.46
CA LEU A 700 -19.15 11.48 -20.82
C LEU A 700 -18.54 12.88 -20.70
N ARG A 701 -17.99 13.21 -19.53
CA ARG A 701 -17.09 14.36 -19.36
C ARG A 701 -15.65 13.87 -19.44
N LEU A 702 -15.02 14.10 -20.59
CA LEU A 702 -13.62 13.73 -20.80
C LEU A 702 -12.71 14.91 -20.47
N ALA A 703 -11.71 14.69 -19.63
CA ALA A 703 -10.62 15.62 -19.41
C ALA A 703 -9.32 15.08 -20.00
N LEU A 704 -8.49 15.99 -20.50
CA LEU A 704 -7.14 15.70 -20.99
C LEU A 704 -6.15 16.51 -20.16
N THR A 705 -5.08 15.88 -19.71
CA THR A 705 -3.98 16.55 -19.00
C THR A 705 -2.66 16.39 -19.74
N ARG A 706 -1.82 17.42 -19.67
CA ARG A 706 -0.46 17.45 -20.22
C ARG A 706 0.33 18.58 -19.55
N ALA A 707 1.51 18.27 -19.01
CA ALA A 707 2.40 19.25 -18.37
C ALA A 707 1.69 20.27 -17.45
N GLY A 708 0.72 19.81 -16.65
CA GLY A 708 -0.09 20.65 -15.75
C GLY A 708 -1.21 21.47 -16.41
N ALA A 709 -1.32 21.47 -17.74
CA ALA A 709 -2.48 21.99 -18.45
C ALA A 709 -3.64 20.98 -18.41
N ARG A 710 -4.88 21.49 -18.46
CA ARG A 710 -6.10 20.69 -18.49
C ARG A 710 -7.09 21.26 -19.49
N ALA A 711 -7.73 20.39 -20.26
CA ALA A 711 -8.89 20.73 -21.08
C ALA A 711 -10.01 19.72 -20.85
N GLU A 712 -11.26 20.19 -20.82
CA GLU A 712 -12.43 19.36 -20.61
C GLU A 712 -13.42 19.50 -21.77
N LEU A 713 -14.03 18.38 -22.14
CA LEU A 713 -14.98 18.27 -23.24
C LEU A 713 -16.17 17.40 -22.82
N PRO A 714 -17.41 17.89 -22.94
CA PRO A 714 -18.58 17.03 -22.86
C PRO A 714 -18.73 16.27 -24.18
N LEU A 715 -18.85 14.95 -24.10
CA LEU A 715 -19.09 14.05 -25.22
C LEU A 715 -20.47 13.40 -25.06
N PRO A 716 -21.32 13.40 -26.10
CA PRO A 716 -22.58 12.68 -26.06
C PRO A 716 -22.35 11.16 -26.15
N ALA A 717 -23.38 10.39 -25.81
CA ALA A 717 -23.40 8.95 -26.11
C ALA A 717 -23.13 8.65 -27.60
N GLY A 718 -22.39 7.58 -27.86
CA GLY A 718 -21.96 7.13 -29.19
C GLY A 718 -20.48 7.37 -29.45
N ASP A 719 -20.13 7.46 -30.73
CA ASP A 719 -18.75 7.66 -31.18
C ASP A 719 -18.43 9.16 -31.32
N SER A 720 -17.29 9.57 -30.78
CA SER A 720 -16.73 10.91 -30.89
C SER A 720 -15.29 10.82 -31.38
N GLU A 721 -14.90 11.75 -32.26
CA GLU A 721 -13.53 11.91 -32.73
C GLU A 721 -13.04 13.31 -32.36
N ILE A 722 -11.93 13.37 -31.62
CA ILE A 722 -11.27 14.61 -31.19
C ILE A 722 -9.90 14.63 -31.86
N ALA A 723 -9.60 15.69 -32.60
CA ALA A 723 -8.33 15.81 -33.31
C ALA A 723 -7.56 17.05 -32.84
N SER A 724 -6.24 17.00 -33.07
CA SER A 724 -5.39 18.19 -33.07
C SER A 724 -5.97 19.28 -33.98
N PRO A 725 -5.64 20.57 -33.76
CA PRO A 725 -6.21 21.65 -34.55
C PRO A 725 -6.00 21.46 -36.05
N SER A 726 -6.94 21.94 -36.86
CA SER A 726 -6.74 22.01 -38.31
C SER A 726 -5.65 23.02 -38.66
N ALA A 727 -5.00 22.83 -39.81
CA ALA A 727 -4.05 23.82 -40.32
C ALA A 727 -4.76 25.18 -40.54
N PRO A 728 -4.10 26.32 -40.28
CA PRO A 728 -4.68 27.64 -40.57
C PRO A 728 -5.01 27.82 -42.06
N ASP A 729 -6.23 28.29 -42.40
CA ASP A 729 -6.69 28.32 -43.80
C ASP A 729 -6.13 29.48 -44.65
N ALA A 730 -5.63 30.56 -44.03
CA ALA A 730 -5.36 31.83 -44.73
C ALA A 730 -4.08 32.56 -44.29
N VAL A 731 -2.91 31.91 -44.36
CA VAL A 731 -1.62 32.53 -44.01
C VAL A 731 -1.19 33.54 -45.08
N GLN A 732 -1.25 34.83 -44.76
CA GLN A 732 -0.82 35.94 -45.61
C GLN A 732 0.48 36.56 -45.08
N ALA A 733 1.44 36.81 -45.97
CA ALA A 733 2.68 37.52 -45.68
C ALA A 733 2.68 38.87 -46.41
N THR A 734 2.83 39.97 -45.65
CA THR A 734 2.99 41.33 -46.21
C THR A 734 4.29 41.92 -45.70
N THR A 735 5.20 42.26 -46.61
CA THR A 735 6.49 42.87 -46.27
C THR A 735 6.45 44.38 -46.56
N ALA A 736 6.78 45.19 -45.56
CA ALA A 736 6.97 46.63 -45.69
C ALA A 736 8.11 47.08 -44.75
N ASP A 737 8.98 47.98 -45.22
CA ASP A 737 10.07 48.58 -44.43
C ASP A 737 10.92 47.56 -43.64
N ASP A 738 11.36 46.47 -44.31
CA ASP A 738 12.16 45.37 -43.73
C ASP A 738 11.50 44.58 -42.57
N VAL A 739 10.19 44.72 -42.39
CA VAL A 739 9.37 43.90 -41.48
C VAL A 739 8.37 43.09 -42.29
N THR A 740 8.33 41.77 -42.06
CA THR A 740 7.30 40.90 -42.64
C THR A 740 6.21 40.64 -41.61
N ARG A 741 5.00 41.10 -41.88
CA ARG A 741 3.81 40.81 -41.08
C ARG A 741 3.08 39.60 -41.65
N LEU A 742 2.93 38.59 -40.82
CA LEU A 742 2.17 37.37 -41.09
C LEU A 742 0.82 37.45 -40.36
N THR A 743 -0.25 37.12 -41.05
CA THR A 743 -1.61 37.04 -40.48
C THR A 743 -2.31 35.79 -40.97
N TRP A 744 -3.10 35.14 -40.13
CA TRP A 744 -3.86 33.93 -40.47
C TRP A 744 -5.24 33.93 -39.80
N SER A 745 -6.11 33.00 -40.20
CA SER A 745 -7.37 32.72 -39.51
C SER A 745 -7.13 31.80 -38.32
N ALA A 746 -7.97 31.90 -37.29
CA ALA A 746 -7.91 30.96 -36.18
C ALA A 746 -8.19 29.53 -36.68
N SER A 747 -7.39 28.56 -36.23
CA SER A 747 -7.57 27.16 -36.58
C SER A 747 -8.88 26.60 -36.00
N ALA A 748 -9.58 25.79 -36.80
CA ALA A 748 -10.72 25.01 -36.31
C ALA A 748 -10.20 23.90 -35.37
N SER A 749 -10.75 23.85 -34.15
CA SER A 749 -10.44 22.79 -33.18
C SER A 749 -11.60 22.63 -32.20
N ALA A 750 -11.82 21.39 -31.74
CA ALA A 750 -12.72 21.10 -30.63
C ALA A 750 -12.10 21.51 -29.27
N LEU A 751 -10.77 21.57 -29.21
CA LEU A 751 -10.00 21.96 -28.03
C LEU A 751 -9.47 23.40 -28.17
N PRO A 752 -9.25 24.12 -27.05
CA PRO A 752 -8.63 25.43 -27.10
C PRO A 752 -7.25 25.38 -27.78
N VAL A 753 -7.04 26.24 -28.78
CA VAL A 753 -5.72 26.48 -29.36
C VAL A 753 -4.91 27.29 -28.34
N THR A 754 -3.78 26.74 -27.91
CA THR A 754 -2.92 27.32 -26.89
C THR A 754 -1.84 28.22 -27.47
N GLY A 755 -1.51 28.05 -28.77
CA GLY A 755 -0.55 28.89 -29.46
C GLY A 755 -0.39 28.54 -30.93
N TYR A 756 0.37 29.39 -31.62
CA TYR A 756 0.82 29.22 -32.98
C TYR A 756 2.34 29.35 -33.03
N THR A 757 2.99 28.46 -33.76
CA THR A 757 4.43 28.53 -34.05
C THR A 757 4.62 28.83 -35.53
N VAL A 758 5.43 29.83 -35.82
CA VAL A 758 5.79 30.23 -37.18
C VAL A 758 7.24 29.83 -37.42
N ARG A 759 7.48 29.07 -38.49
CA ARG A 759 8.80 28.65 -38.93
C ARG A 759 9.11 29.22 -40.31
N ASP A 760 10.37 29.55 -40.56
CA ASP A 760 10.83 29.89 -41.90
C ASP A 760 10.98 28.63 -42.80
N ALA A 761 11.37 28.84 -44.05
CA ALA A 761 11.60 27.77 -45.02
C ALA A 761 12.68 26.75 -44.61
N ASN A 762 13.55 27.10 -43.65
CA ASN A 762 14.58 26.21 -43.12
C ASN A 762 14.13 25.52 -41.81
N GLY A 763 12.88 25.72 -41.38
CA GLY A 763 12.32 25.16 -40.16
C GLY A 763 12.68 25.92 -38.88
N VAL A 764 13.37 27.06 -38.98
CA VAL A 764 13.76 27.89 -37.84
C VAL A 764 12.53 28.60 -37.30
N ILE A 765 12.30 28.51 -35.99
CA ILE A 765 11.21 29.25 -35.33
C ILE A 765 11.54 30.74 -35.41
N VAL A 766 10.68 31.49 -36.09
CA VAL A 766 10.79 32.95 -36.22
C VAL A 766 9.77 33.68 -35.37
N CYS A 767 8.75 32.97 -34.89
CA CYS A 767 7.75 33.53 -33.99
C CYS A 767 6.94 32.47 -33.26
N GLU A 768 6.56 32.77 -32.02
CA GLU A 768 5.55 32.05 -31.25
C GLU A 768 4.56 33.07 -30.69
N THR A 769 3.26 32.80 -30.85
CA THR A 769 2.21 33.75 -30.47
C THR A 769 0.90 33.05 -30.15
N THR A 770 0.09 33.63 -29.29
CA THR A 770 -1.29 33.18 -29.03
C THR A 770 -2.32 33.88 -29.93
N GLY A 771 -1.90 34.96 -30.61
CA GLY A 771 -2.72 35.67 -31.58
C GLY A 771 -2.59 35.09 -32.99
N THR A 772 -3.45 35.53 -33.90
CA THR A 772 -3.43 35.07 -35.30
C THR A 772 -2.60 35.96 -36.22
N SER A 773 -1.55 36.57 -35.66
CA SER A 773 -0.63 37.43 -36.39
C SER A 773 0.74 37.45 -35.73
N CYS A 774 1.79 37.60 -36.55
CA CYS A 774 3.14 37.82 -36.07
C CYS A 774 3.95 38.75 -36.98
N GLU A 775 4.91 39.48 -36.42
CA GLU A 775 5.89 40.28 -37.17
C GLU A 775 7.28 39.65 -37.05
N THR A 776 7.94 39.43 -38.18
CA THR A 776 9.34 38.98 -38.22
C THR A 776 10.21 40.12 -38.75
N GLY A 777 11.30 40.42 -38.04
CA GLY A 777 12.30 41.37 -38.52
C GLY A 777 13.21 40.73 -39.57
N ALA A 778 13.79 41.52 -40.47
CA ALA A 778 14.89 41.06 -41.33
C ALA A 778 16.09 40.63 -40.47
N THR A 779 16.15 39.36 -40.09
CA THR A 779 17.37 38.78 -39.52
C THR A 779 18.39 38.68 -40.66
N ALA A 780 19.42 39.51 -40.57
CA ALA A 780 20.55 39.52 -41.47
C ALA A 780 21.14 38.10 -41.61
N ALA A 781 20.96 37.50 -42.79
CA ALA A 781 21.74 36.33 -43.19
C ALA A 781 23.21 36.74 -43.38
N PRO A 782 24.14 35.94 -42.89
CA PRO A 782 24.94 35.15 -43.83
C PRO A 782 24.83 33.68 -43.39
N VAL A 783 24.55 32.75 -44.29
CA VAL A 783 25.55 32.16 -45.18
C VAL A 783 24.83 31.37 -46.27
N ALA A 784 25.41 31.40 -47.47
CA ALA A 784 25.08 30.61 -48.66
C ALA A 784 23.78 31.02 -49.38
N ALA A 785 23.98 31.96 -50.30
CA ALA A 785 23.14 32.15 -51.47
C ALA A 785 22.89 30.81 -52.21
N ARG A 786 21.73 30.22 -51.94
CA ARG A 786 20.87 29.64 -52.97
C ARG A 786 19.53 30.32 -52.86
N ALA A 787 19.39 31.40 -53.63
CA ALA A 787 18.10 31.97 -53.96
C ALA A 787 17.25 30.86 -54.59
N ALA A 788 16.33 30.28 -53.82
CA ALA A 788 15.12 29.73 -54.39
C ALA A 788 14.35 30.91 -54.99
N ALA A 789 13.88 30.78 -56.22
CA ALA A 789 13.28 31.85 -57.00
C ALA A 789 11.87 32.29 -56.51
N ASP A 790 11.49 31.97 -55.25
CA ASP A 790 10.09 31.93 -54.78
C ASP A 790 9.83 32.65 -53.43
N GLY A 791 10.60 33.70 -53.08
CA GLY A 791 10.34 34.56 -51.90
C GLY A 791 10.55 33.89 -50.51
N PRO A 792 10.49 34.67 -49.40
CA PRO A 792 10.53 34.11 -48.05
C PRO A 792 9.22 33.35 -47.73
N ARG A 793 9.33 32.06 -47.41
CA ARG A 793 8.18 31.19 -47.06
C ARG A 793 8.13 30.95 -45.57
N PHE A 794 6.92 30.95 -45.02
CA PHE A 794 6.66 30.68 -43.62
C PHE A 794 5.62 29.57 -43.46
N ALA A 795 5.86 28.66 -42.53
CA ALA A 795 4.91 27.65 -42.09
C ALA A 795 4.32 28.07 -40.74
N VAL A 796 3.01 28.04 -40.61
CA VAL A 796 2.29 28.28 -39.36
C VAL A 796 1.63 26.99 -38.91
N THR A 797 1.93 26.55 -37.70
CA THR A 797 1.23 25.45 -37.03
C THR A 797 0.43 25.99 -35.85
N ALA A 798 -0.70 25.36 -35.56
CA ALA A 798 -1.52 25.63 -34.39
C ALA A 798 -1.39 24.48 -33.40
N THR A 799 -1.23 24.77 -32.11
CA THR A 799 -1.08 23.75 -31.07
C THR A 799 -2.28 23.81 -30.13
N SER A 800 -2.81 22.64 -29.76
CA SER A 800 -3.71 22.46 -28.62
C SER A 800 -3.08 21.52 -27.60
N ILE A 801 -3.80 21.24 -26.51
CA ILE A 801 -3.35 20.27 -25.52
C ILE A 801 -3.14 18.87 -26.13
N LEU A 802 -3.91 18.48 -27.16
CA LEU A 802 -3.83 17.14 -27.76
C LEU A 802 -2.64 17.00 -28.71
N GLY A 803 -2.31 18.04 -29.45
CA GLY A 803 -1.19 18.01 -30.40
C GLY A 803 -1.16 19.23 -31.31
N THR A 804 -0.33 19.14 -32.35
CA THR A 804 -0.05 20.24 -33.27
C THR A 804 -0.61 19.96 -34.67
N SER A 805 -1.16 20.99 -35.31
CA SER A 805 -1.70 20.91 -36.67
C SER A 805 -0.61 20.63 -37.70
N ALA A 806 -1.01 20.11 -38.86
CA ALA A 806 -0.18 20.21 -40.05
C ALA A 806 0.19 21.69 -40.35
N PRO A 807 1.37 21.96 -40.94
CA PRO A 807 1.78 23.32 -41.26
C PRO A 807 0.96 23.91 -42.41
N ALA A 808 0.41 25.10 -42.19
CA ALA A 808 -0.12 25.95 -43.25
C ALA A 808 0.97 26.88 -43.78
N TRP A 809 1.18 26.89 -45.09
CA TRP A 809 2.22 27.69 -45.72
C TRP A 809 1.70 29.05 -46.19
N SER A 810 2.51 30.09 -45.99
CA SER A 810 2.21 31.45 -46.45
C SER A 810 2.10 31.54 -47.97
N VAL A 811 1.10 32.26 -48.47
CA VAL A 811 0.93 32.52 -49.91
C VAL A 811 1.66 33.81 -50.31
N GLU A 812 2.39 33.82 -51.43
CA GLU A 812 2.99 35.05 -51.96
C GLU A 812 1.93 36.08 -52.37
N ALA A 813 2.23 37.37 -52.21
CA ALA A 813 1.36 38.47 -52.61
C ALA A 813 1.04 38.43 -54.12
N GLY A 814 -0.10 37.81 -54.47
CA GLY A 814 -0.65 37.76 -55.84
C GLY A 814 -0.72 36.38 -56.51
N GLY A 815 -0.35 35.28 -55.82
CA GLY A 815 -0.36 33.91 -56.38
C GLY A 815 -1.36 32.96 -55.72
N ALA A 816 -1.77 31.91 -56.44
CA ALA A 816 -2.59 30.80 -55.92
C ALA A 816 -1.83 29.93 -54.90
N PRO A 817 -2.50 29.20 -53.99
CA PRO A 817 -1.85 28.32 -53.02
C PRO A 817 -0.99 27.24 -53.69
N ILE A 818 0.25 27.06 -53.20
CA ILE A 818 1.26 26.13 -53.74
C ILE A 818 1.35 24.89 -52.82
N PRO A 819 1.38 23.66 -53.35
CA PRO A 819 1.38 22.42 -52.55
C PRO A 819 2.66 22.22 -51.73
N ALA A 820 2.54 21.48 -50.62
CA ALA A 820 3.62 21.16 -49.69
C ALA A 820 4.80 20.42 -50.36
N PRO A 821 6.05 20.61 -49.89
CA PRO A 821 7.18 19.81 -50.35
C PRO A 821 7.01 18.35 -49.89
N THR A 822 7.18 17.41 -50.82
CA THR A 822 7.17 15.96 -50.54
C THR A 822 8.40 15.57 -49.69
N PRO A 823 8.27 14.71 -48.67
CA PRO A 823 9.43 14.22 -47.91
C PRO A 823 10.39 13.46 -48.83
N GLY A 824 11.65 13.89 -48.87
CA GLY A 824 12.71 13.24 -49.64
C GLY A 824 13.08 11.89 -49.02
N THR A 825 13.18 10.88 -49.87
CA THR A 825 13.76 9.57 -49.54
C THR A 825 15.21 9.76 -49.03
N PRO A 826 15.67 9.08 -47.96
CA PRO A 826 17.06 9.18 -47.52
C PRO A 826 17.99 8.68 -48.63
N GLY A 827 18.95 9.52 -49.01
CA GLY A 827 19.88 9.29 -50.10
C GLY A 827 20.78 8.08 -49.86
N ALA A 828 20.92 7.26 -50.90
CA ALA A 828 21.98 6.26 -50.99
C ALA A 828 23.34 6.94 -51.19
N ASP A 829 24.29 6.60 -50.34
CA ASP A 829 25.70 6.92 -50.50
C ASP A 829 26.32 6.04 -51.61
N PRO A 830 27.17 6.57 -52.52
CA PRO A 830 27.88 5.75 -53.49
C PRO A 830 29.37 5.60 -53.13
N ALA A 831 29.83 4.39 -52.83
CA ALA A 831 31.22 4.00 -53.07
C ALA A 831 31.49 2.48 -52.98
N ALA A 832 32.35 2.02 -53.91
CA ALA A 832 33.03 0.72 -54.03
C ALA A 832 32.15 -0.47 -54.49
N GLY A 833 32.52 -1.28 -55.48
CA GLY A 833 33.74 -1.46 -56.25
C GLY A 833 33.61 -2.79 -57.00
N ASP A 834 34.24 -2.89 -58.17
CA ASP A 834 34.11 -3.94 -59.19
C ASP A 834 34.20 -5.41 -58.72
N GLY A 835 33.50 -6.29 -59.45
CA GLY A 835 33.74 -7.74 -59.44
C GLY A 835 32.73 -8.54 -60.26
N ALA A 836 33.08 -8.84 -61.51
CA ALA A 836 32.34 -9.70 -62.45
C ALA A 836 32.08 -11.12 -61.90
N ASP A 837 30.95 -11.76 -62.24
CA ASP A 837 30.88 -12.68 -63.39
C ASP A 837 29.48 -13.31 -63.57
N THR A 838 29.27 -13.78 -64.79
CA THR A 838 28.13 -14.43 -65.48
C THR A 838 27.13 -15.32 -64.72
N GLY A 839 25.86 -15.33 -65.19
CA GLY A 839 25.06 -16.58 -65.17
C GLY A 839 23.53 -16.49 -65.20
N ALA A 840 22.96 -16.41 -66.40
CA ALA A 840 21.71 -17.05 -66.85
C ALA A 840 20.37 -16.93 -66.05
N ALA A 841 19.38 -16.36 -66.74
CA ALA A 841 17.93 -16.58 -66.55
C ALA A 841 17.54 -18.06 -66.90
N PRO A 842 16.30 -18.60 -66.65
CA PRO A 842 15.03 -17.92 -66.93
C PRO A 842 13.78 -18.22 -66.04
N ARG A 843 12.88 -17.24 -66.09
CA ARG A 843 11.40 -17.26 -66.27
C ARG A 843 10.53 -18.46 -65.82
N ALA A 844 9.53 -18.07 -65.02
CA ALA A 844 8.08 -18.16 -65.24
C ALA A 844 7.38 -19.53 -65.34
N GLY A 845 6.30 -19.67 -64.56
CA GLY A 845 5.28 -20.70 -64.74
C GLY A 845 4.11 -20.50 -63.77
N SER A 846 3.14 -19.68 -64.19
CA SER A 846 1.76 -19.68 -63.67
C SER A 846 1.10 -21.03 -63.96
N LEU A 847 0.20 -21.49 -63.09
CA LEU A 847 -1.09 -22.05 -63.50
C LEU A 847 -2.04 -22.20 -62.30
N ALA A 848 -3.30 -21.88 -62.57
CA ALA A 848 -4.40 -21.81 -61.65
C ALA A 848 -5.29 -23.06 -61.69
N ALA A 849 -6.11 -23.16 -60.63
CA ALA A 849 -7.55 -23.41 -60.67
C ALA A 849 -8.12 -24.82 -60.40
N THR A 850 -9.24 -24.75 -59.66
CA THR A 850 -10.37 -25.70 -59.54
C THR A 850 -10.15 -26.94 -58.67
N GLY A 851 -11.05 -27.35 -57.77
CA GLY A 851 -12.35 -26.83 -57.35
C GLY A 851 -13.12 -27.92 -56.57
N VAL A 852 -14.25 -27.52 -55.98
CA VAL A 852 -15.48 -28.32 -55.75
C VAL A 852 -15.56 -29.21 -54.48
N GLU A 853 -16.25 -28.68 -53.46
CA GLU A 853 -17.15 -29.33 -52.47
C GLU A 853 -18.30 -30.13 -53.15
N PRO A 854 -19.07 -31.08 -52.52
CA PRO A 854 -19.83 -30.79 -51.27
C PRO A 854 -20.37 -31.96 -50.37
N LEU A 855 -20.90 -31.54 -49.21
CA LEU A 855 -22.14 -31.95 -48.46
C LEU A 855 -22.47 -33.42 -48.09
N ILE A 856 -22.92 -33.57 -46.82
CA ILE A 856 -24.13 -34.27 -46.25
C ILE A 856 -23.80 -34.64 -44.78
N GLY A 857 -24.60 -34.42 -43.72
CA GLY A 857 -25.98 -33.97 -43.54
C GLY A 857 -26.40 -33.98 -42.05
N LEU A 858 -27.57 -33.37 -41.79
CA LEU A 858 -28.25 -32.96 -40.54
C LEU A 858 -28.78 -34.05 -39.56
N ALA A 859 -29.17 -33.57 -38.36
CA ALA A 859 -30.40 -33.85 -37.54
C ALA A 859 -30.16 -34.55 -36.18
N ALA A 860 -30.85 -34.31 -35.05
CA ALA A 860 -31.89 -33.37 -34.55
C ALA A 860 -32.02 -33.55 -33.00
N ALA A 861 -32.16 -32.48 -32.21
CA ALA A 861 -33.30 -32.04 -31.36
C ALA A 861 -33.96 -33.00 -30.30
N ALA A 862 -33.83 -32.59 -29.03
CA ALA A 862 -34.78 -32.48 -27.90
C ALA A 862 -35.87 -33.55 -27.54
N ALA A 863 -35.86 -33.94 -26.24
CA ALA A 863 -36.96 -34.27 -25.28
C ALA A 863 -36.51 -35.42 -24.35
N LEU A 864 -36.59 -35.40 -23.00
CA LEU A 864 -37.80 -35.35 -22.16
C LEU A 864 -37.45 -35.14 -20.67
N LEU A 865 -38.36 -34.46 -19.96
CA LEU A 865 -38.44 -34.25 -18.51
C LEU A 865 -39.23 -35.39 -17.81
N LEU A 866 -39.03 -35.51 -16.48
CA LEU A 866 -39.81 -36.23 -15.44
C LEU A 866 -39.54 -37.73 -15.18
N ALA A 867 -38.90 -38.02 -14.04
CA ALA A 867 -39.41 -38.94 -13.00
C ALA A 867 -38.51 -38.91 -11.75
N GLY A 868 -39.09 -38.72 -10.55
CA GLY A 868 -38.43 -39.11 -9.30
C GLY A 868 -38.64 -38.23 -8.05
N LEU A 869 -39.88 -37.90 -7.68
CA LEU A 869 -40.24 -37.49 -6.31
C LEU A 869 -40.85 -38.67 -5.55
N GLY A 870 -40.43 -38.85 -4.29
CA GLY A 870 -40.95 -39.82 -3.30
C GLY A 870 -39.92 -40.91 -2.96
N THR A 871 -39.50 -41.15 -1.72
CA THR A 871 -40.31 -41.29 -0.49
C THR A 871 -39.51 -41.08 0.81
N LEU A 872 -40.22 -40.45 1.76
CA LEU A 872 -40.25 -40.55 3.22
C LEU A 872 -39.35 -41.56 3.99
N ALA A 873 -38.80 -41.01 5.09
CA ALA A 873 -38.98 -41.44 6.49
C ALA A 873 -37.98 -42.40 7.19
N ALA A 874 -37.42 -41.83 8.27
CA ALA A 874 -37.27 -42.38 9.61
C ALA A 874 -36.14 -43.40 9.91
N ARG A 875 -35.19 -42.96 10.76
CA ARG A 875 -34.92 -43.58 12.08
C ARG A 875 -34.14 -42.66 13.03
N ARG A 876 -34.83 -42.22 14.08
CA ARG A 876 -34.34 -42.01 15.47
C ARG A 876 -33.46 -43.20 15.92
N ALA A 877 -32.55 -43.17 16.89
CA ALA A 877 -31.97 -42.18 17.82
C ALA A 877 -30.93 -42.93 18.72
N ILE A 878 -30.28 -42.19 19.65
CA ILE A 878 -29.66 -42.66 20.94
C ILE A 878 -28.18 -43.13 20.79
N ARG A 879 -27.16 -42.66 21.54
CA ARG A 879 -26.96 -42.49 23.01
C ARG A 879 -25.71 -41.60 23.27
N THR A 880 -25.82 -40.49 24.00
CA THR A 880 -25.38 -40.24 25.40
C THR A 880 -23.88 -39.99 25.65
N ARG A 881 -23.62 -38.73 26.08
CA ARG A 881 -22.59 -38.24 27.02
C ARG A 881 -22.54 -39.04 28.35
N PRO A 882 -21.54 -38.87 29.25
CA PRO A 882 -20.95 -37.62 29.74
C PRO A 882 -19.89 -37.00 28.84
#